data_AF-A0A1I5YTV4-F1
#
_entry.id   AF-A0A1I5YTV4-F1
#
_cell.length_a   1.000
_cell.length_b   1.000
_cell.length_c   1.000
_cell.angle_alpha   90.00
_cell.angle_beta   90.00
_cell.angle_gamma   90.00
#
_symmetry.space_group_name_H-M   'P 1'
#
loop_
_entity.id
_entity.type
_entity.pdbx_description
1 polymer ?
#
loop_
_entity_poly.entity_id
_entity_poly.type
_entity_poly.pdbx_seq_one_letter_code
_entity_poly.pdbx_strand_id
1 'polypeptide(L)'
;MASNLYSKPDKGFFKTLLSAVKNLSDQPQFSSKGRKLPWNSKSVFQTRQDINSWKRAEAAYNNAEYPQNFLIQILFDEVLKDARLASQINNRIQQVLSATFVLKNKGGEVDEEATKTLSKHPLFRSLTKSGLDSIYRGYSLIELLFDQDGNLTAEDLPRTNIIAQKGIFLKDWNDQDGIKYREMTEFGTWILEYNSKEIGLINKAVSHVLFKRFAMACWSELCEIYGIPPRVMKTNTSDDGMLKRAEQMMQDMGSAAWFIIDEDESFEFADNVTTKGEVYQNLIQLCNDEMSMLISGAIVGQDTKNGSNAKEKASQDLQWYLVQDDMKLSELQWNLINLPALAKHGIIPDGLTLEFEKAEDITQLWTFTKDAMSFYDFDIEWLNNKFGLNIVESKKSNQQQNSLSALSFFLKAPKNGAMTEETCCGQAHTSEIKLLSTIDDNDLIKRYWDGEGNKLFDQELFTYTVDNLAEAFSKGWKKSKENLSYGIEYGADDPAALTAYEMNLFRFGGVKTLAESQLLNKAFRDSKSFQDFSIRASLITKIHNKDWLRTEYNTALSVGETSATYYRLKQQTELFPFWEYKTVDDNKVRPEHRLLDGLLLRAEDPIWRKIYPPNGWNCRCYVVPRLKTEKGSNDLSQNSATAEAFTNSDEFKKAEKSGWGINRAETQEVFTANQQYITNITEANKLLSELSPADFKMKEVTNKPVRDIFKGDAVAFFDEKAKDNILTFTDYNNRKLNIAKRDFLAHSTEGKESRKEFLLDLSRILNNPDEVWFKAERKGQMFNQYMYIKYFEDMPVAIVAEMSKKGVFKLKTWFEVANLAIRWGLLIK
;
A
#
# COMPACT_ATOMS: atom_id res chain seq x y z
N MET A 1 -17.36 49.01 -48.01
CA MET A 1 -16.57 48.33 -49.06
C MET A 1 -17.14 46.94 -49.21
N ALA A 2 -17.89 46.75 -50.28
CA ALA A 2 -18.49 45.48 -50.66
C ALA A 2 -17.45 44.56 -51.34
N SER A 3 -17.84 43.29 -51.45
CA SER A 3 -17.45 42.33 -52.49
C SER A 3 -15.98 41.92 -52.58
N ASN A 4 -15.68 40.67 -52.18
CA ASN A 4 -15.25 39.63 -53.13
C ASN A 4 -15.01 38.30 -52.42
N LEU A 5 -16.10 37.53 -52.28
CA LEU A 5 -16.04 36.07 -52.33
C LEU A 5 -16.09 35.66 -53.80
N TYR A 6 -15.33 34.61 -54.16
CA TYR A 6 -15.25 33.91 -55.45
C TYR A 6 -14.20 34.36 -56.48
N SER A 7 -12.97 33.86 -56.34
CA SER A 7 -12.13 33.48 -57.48
C SER A 7 -12.18 31.95 -57.65
N LYS A 8 -12.65 31.49 -58.81
CA LYS A 8 -12.74 30.06 -59.19
C LYS A 8 -11.36 29.38 -59.08
N PRO A 9 -11.28 28.13 -58.57
CA PRO A 9 -10.05 27.36 -58.65
C PRO A 9 -9.73 27.01 -60.12
N ASP A 10 -8.46 27.11 -60.45
CA ASP A 10 -7.87 26.94 -61.77
C ASP A 10 -8.11 25.52 -62.33
N LYS A 11 -8.35 25.42 -63.65
CA LYS A 11 -8.62 24.17 -64.39
C LYS A 11 -7.47 23.15 -64.28
N GLY A 12 -6.28 23.59 -63.89
CA GLY A 12 -5.15 22.72 -63.59
C GLY A 12 -5.39 21.83 -62.37
N PHE A 13 -6.03 22.34 -61.30
CA PHE A 13 -6.22 21.60 -60.06
C PHE A 13 -7.20 20.43 -60.23
N PHE A 14 -8.29 20.64 -60.97
CA PHE A 14 -9.24 19.58 -61.30
C PHE A 14 -8.67 18.55 -62.26
N LYS A 15 -7.76 18.92 -63.16
CA LYS A 15 -7.13 17.96 -64.09
C LYS A 15 -6.14 17.04 -63.37
N THR A 16 -5.41 17.57 -62.38
CA THR A 16 -4.50 16.79 -61.51
C THR A 16 -5.29 15.89 -60.56
N LEU A 17 -6.43 16.35 -60.04
CA LEU A 17 -7.34 15.53 -59.22
C LEU A 17 -8.02 14.43 -60.06
N LEU A 18 -8.46 14.73 -61.28
CA LEU A 18 -9.05 13.72 -62.18
C LEU A 18 -8.03 12.72 -62.71
N SER A 19 -6.76 13.09 -62.91
CA SER A 19 -5.70 12.12 -63.24
C SER A 19 -5.29 11.28 -62.03
N ALA A 20 -5.31 11.84 -60.81
CA ALA A 20 -5.11 11.08 -59.58
C ALA A 20 -6.27 10.11 -59.32
N VAL A 21 -7.52 10.52 -59.58
CA VAL A 21 -8.71 9.68 -59.45
C VAL A 21 -8.80 8.62 -60.57
N LYS A 22 -8.35 8.91 -61.80
CA LYS A 22 -8.24 7.88 -62.87
C LYS A 22 -7.15 6.85 -62.61
N ASN A 23 -6.02 7.25 -62.01
CA ASN A 23 -4.96 6.31 -61.62
C ASN A 23 -5.27 5.53 -60.34
N LEU A 24 -6.30 5.93 -59.59
CA LEU A 24 -6.90 5.15 -58.49
C LEU A 24 -7.95 4.14 -58.98
N SER A 25 -8.53 4.34 -60.17
CA SER A 25 -9.46 3.37 -60.79
C SER A 25 -8.79 2.29 -61.65
N ASP A 26 -7.51 2.48 -62.01
CA ASP A 26 -6.70 1.52 -62.78
C ASP A 26 -5.54 0.94 -61.95
N GLN A 27 -5.79 0.69 -60.65
CA GLN A 27 -4.99 -0.30 -59.93
C GLN A 27 -5.33 -1.68 -60.50
N PRO A 28 -4.35 -2.58 -60.72
CA PRO A 28 -4.64 -3.93 -61.14
C PRO A 28 -5.64 -4.52 -60.14
N GLN A 29 -6.79 -4.98 -60.64
CA GLN A 29 -7.66 -5.87 -59.87
C GLN A 29 -6.81 -7.08 -59.47
N PHE A 30 -6.20 -7.03 -58.29
CA PHE A 30 -5.77 -8.23 -57.61
C PHE A 30 -7.05 -8.97 -57.26
N SER A 31 -7.41 -9.93 -58.12
CA SER A 31 -8.48 -10.87 -57.82
C SER A 31 -8.07 -11.62 -56.56
N SER A 32 -8.67 -11.30 -55.42
CA SER A 32 -8.67 -12.20 -54.28
C SER A 32 -9.45 -13.45 -54.69
N LYS A 33 -8.77 -14.44 -55.28
CA LYS A 33 -9.27 -15.82 -55.34
C LYS A 33 -9.18 -16.47 -53.96
N GLY A 34 -9.77 -15.80 -52.95
CA GLY A 34 -10.11 -16.33 -51.64
C GLY A 34 -11.60 -16.06 -51.46
N ARG A 35 -12.38 -17.12 -51.30
CA ARG A 35 -13.84 -17.06 -51.35
C ARG A 35 -14.38 -16.46 -50.04
N LYS A 36 -14.62 -15.14 -50.00
CA LYS A 36 -15.22 -14.47 -48.83
C LYS A 36 -16.58 -15.09 -48.49
N LEU A 37 -16.82 -15.47 -47.24
CA LEU A 37 -18.16 -15.91 -46.81
C LEU A 37 -19.15 -14.76 -46.99
N PRO A 38 -20.17 -14.90 -47.86
CA PRO A 38 -21.04 -13.78 -48.20
C PRO A 38 -22.02 -13.53 -47.06
N TRP A 39 -22.04 -12.30 -46.53
CA TRP A 39 -23.03 -11.85 -45.56
C TRP A 39 -23.53 -10.45 -45.89
N ASN A 40 -24.78 -10.17 -45.51
CA ASN A 40 -25.41 -8.87 -45.73
C ASN A 40 -25.44 -8.08 -44.42
N SER A 41 -25.02 -6.82 -44.45
CA SER A 41 -25.21 -5.91 -43.31
C SER A 41 -26.69 -5.54 -43.18
N LYS A 42 -27.25 -5.68 -41.97
CA LYS A 42 -28.65 -5.34 -41.66
C LYS A 42 -28.74 -4.32 -40.54
N SER A 43 -29.77 -3.49 -40.62
CA SER A 43 -30.18 -2.64 -39.51
C SER A 43 -30.72 -3.50 -38.36
N VAL A 44 -30.08 -3.40 -37.20
CA VAL A 44 -30.56 -4.03 -35.96
C VAL A 44 -31.56 -3.07 -35.30
N PHE A 45 -32.84 -3.48 -35.23
CA PHE A 45 -33.84 -2.74 -34.46
C PHE A 45 -33.69 -3.05 -32.98
N GLN A 46 -33.20 -2.08 -32.20
CA GLN A 46 -33.05 -2.25 -30.76
C GLN A 46 -34.40 -1.99 -30.07
N THR A 47 -35.03 -3.08 -29.62
CA THR A 47 -36.20 -3.05 -28.74
C THR A 47 -35.75 -3.24 -27.30
N ARG A 48 -36.51 -2.71 -26.34
CA ARG A 48 -36.24 -2.88 -24.91
C ARG A 48 -36.18 -4.38 -24.58
N GLN A 49 -35.05 -4.83 -24.05
CA GLN A 49 -34.85 -6.21 -23.61
C GLN A 49 -35.33 -6.38 -22.17
N ASP A 50 -35.98 -7.51 -21.91
CA ASP A 50 -36.48 -7.92 -20.59
C ASP A 50 -36.18 -9.40 -20.31
N ILE A 51 -36.60 -9.89 -19.15
CA ILE A 51 -36.36 -11.28 -18.74
C ILE A 51 -37.05 -12.27 -19.70
N ASN A 52 -38.21 -11.92 -20.24
CA ASN A 52 -38.93 -12.78 -21.17
C ASN A 52 -38.17 -12.90 -22.51
N SER A 53 -37.61 -11.79 -22.98
CA SER A 53 -36.75 -11.72 -24.16
C SER A 53 -35.49 -12.58 -23.97
N TRP A 54 -34.88 -12.54 -22.77
CA TRP A 54 -33.77 -13.43 -22.40
C TRP A 54 -34.18 -14.90 -22.41
N LYS A 55 -35.28 -15.27 -21.76
CA LYS A 55 -35.77 -16.68 -21.75
C LYS A 55 -36.12 -17.20 -23.13
N ARG A 56 -36.69 -16.35 -24.00
CA ARG A 56 -36.94 -16.69 -25.40
C ARG A 56 -35.63 -16.92 -26.16
N ALA A 57 -34.63 -16.07 -25.97
CA ALA A 57 -33.33 -16.23 -26.60
C ALA A 57 -32.61 -17.51 -26.14
N GLU A 58 -32.63 -17.83 -24.84
CA GLU A 58 -32.09 -19.10 -24.31
C GLU A 58 -32.81 -20.32 -24.89
N ALA A 59 -34.15 -20.29 -24.96
CA ALA A 59 -34.93 -21.38 -25.53
C ALA A 59 -34.62 -21.59 -27.02
N ALA A 60 -34.46 -20.50 -27.77
CA ALA A 60 -34.12 -20.54 -29.19
C ALA A 60 -32.69 -21.06 -29.44
N TYR A 61 -31.72 -20.70 -28.59
CA TYR A 61 -30.35 -21.21 -28.64
C TYR A 61 -30.29 -22.71 -28.33
N ASN A 62 -31.05 -23.17 -27.34
CA ASN A 62 -31.07 -24.56 -26.88
C ASN A 62 -31.98 -25.48 -27.70
N ASN A 63 -32.65 -24.97 -28.74
CA ASN A 63 -33.45 -25.81 -29.62
C ASN A 63 -32.54 -26.80 -30.37
N ALA A 64 -32.70 -28.09 -30.07
CA ALA A 64 -31.85 -29.14 -30.63
C ALA A 64 -32.04 -29.30 -32.15
N GLU A 65 -33.26 -29.10 -32.65
CA GLU A 65 -33.59 -29.34 -34.05
C GLU A 65 -33.32 -28.13 -34.93
N TYR A 66 -33.64 -26.91 -34.46
CA TYR A 66 -33.46 -25.67 -35.21
C TYR A 66 -32.90 -24.56 -34.28
N PRO A 67 -31.61 -24.62 -33.89
CA PRO A 67 -31.02 -23.62 -33.02
C PRO A 67 -30.90 -22.26 -33.72
N GLN A 68 -31.28 -21.20 -33.01
CA GLN A 68 -31.19 -19.81 -33.49
C GLN A 68 -30.34 -18.98 -32.53
N ASN A 69 -29.16 -18.55 -32.99
CA ASN A 69 -28.22 -17.83 -32.13
C ASN A 69 -28.33 -16.30 -32.23
N PHE A 70 -28.96 -15.75 -33.28
CA PHE A 70 -29.02 -14.31 -33.46
C PHE A 70 -29.72 -13.58 -32.29
N LEU A 71 -30.77 -14.18 -31.72
CA LEU A 71 -31.50 -13.60 -30.58
C LEU A 71 -30.61 -13.41 -29.36
N ILE A 72 -29.80 -14.44 -29.02
CA ILE A 72 -28.92 -14.35 -27.84
C ILE A 72 -27.73 -13.41 -28.11
N GLN A 73 -27.21 -13.36 -29.33
CA GLN A 73 -26.09 -12.48 -29.67
C GLN A 73 -26.48 -11.00 -29.66
N ILE A 74 -27.68 -10.66 -30.18
CA ILE A 74 -28.22 -9.29 -30.09
C ILE A 74 -28.44 -8.89 -28.64
N LEU A 75 -28.92 -9.81 -27.79
CA LEU A 75 -29.06 -9.57 -26.37
C LEU A 75 -27.70 -9.31 -25.70
N PHE A 76 -26.67 -10.07 -26.03
CA PHE A 76 -25.32 -9.83 -25.53
C PHE A 76 -24.74 -8.50 -25.95
N ASP A 77 -24.99 -8.04 -27.19
CA ASP A 77 -24.59 -6.70 -27.64
C ASP A 77 -25.24 -5.60 -26.81
N GLU A 78 -26.49 -5.78 -26.38
CA GLU A 78 -27.20 -4.83 -25.52
C GLU A 78 -26.69 -4.88 -24.07
N VAL A 79 -26.37 -6.06 -23.56
CA VAL A 79 -25.88 -6.28 -22.19
C VAL A 79 -24.45 -5.77 -22.01
N LEU A 80 -23.59 -5.93 -23.02
CA LEU A 80 -22.21 -5.45 -23.01
C LEU A 80 -22.07 -3.93 -23.09
N LYS A 81 -23.15 -3.19 -23.32
CA LYS A 81 -23.15 -1.73 -23.18
C LYS A 81 -23.08 -1.29 -21.71
N ASP A 82 -23.31 -2.20 -20.75
CA ASP A 82 -23.08 -1.89 -19.33
C ASP A 82 -21.59 -1.61 -19.07
N ALA A 83 -21.30 -0.40 -18.60
CA ALA A 83 -19.94 0.07 -18.41
C ALA A 83 -19.14 -0.76 -17.39
N ARG A 84 -19.80 -1.30 -16.35
CA ARG A 84 -19.12 -2.09 -15.32
C ARG A 84 -18.73 -3.45 -15.87
N LEU A 85 -19.67 -4.14 -16.53
CA LEU A 85 -19.42 -5.43 -17.15
C LEU A 85 -18.33 -5.33 -18.23
N ALA A 86 -18.45 -4.35 -19.13
CA ALA A 86 -17.46 -4.10 -20.18
C ALA A 86 -16.07 -3.81 -19.62
N SER A 87 -15.98 -3.02 -18.54
CA SER A 87 -14.71 -2.72 -17.88
C SER A 87 -14.03 -3.97 -17.32
N GLN A 88 -14.77 -4.84 -16.63
CA GLN A 88 -14.18 -6.06 -16.04
C GLN A 88 -13.69 -7.03 -17.13
N ILE A 89 -14.47 -7.23 -18.19
CA ILE A 89 -14.09 -8.10 -19.31
C ILE A 89 -12.84 -7.55 -20.01
N ASN A 90 -12.81 -6.25 -20.30
CA ASN A 90 -11.65 -5.62 -20.94
C ASN A 90 -10.41 -5.71 -20.06
N ASN A 91 -10.52 -5.49 -18.74
CA ASN A 91 -9.37 -5.58 -17.83
C ASN A 91 -8.74 -6.99 -17.83
N ARG A 92 -9.55 -8.04 -17.95
CA ARG A 92 -9.08 -9.43 -18.02
C ARG A 92 -8.43 -9.74 -19.38
N ILE A 93 -9.09 -9.39 -20.49
CA ILE A 93 -8.56 -9.61 -21.85
C ILE A 93 -7.26 -8.82 -22.09
N GLN A 94 -7.19 -7.56 -21.66
CA GLN A 94 -6.01 -6.72 -21.89
C GLN A 94 -4.76 -7.25 -21.20
N GLN A 95 -4.89 -7.90 -20.04
CA GLN A 95 -3.76 -8.52 -19.36
C GLN A 95 -3.16 -9.66 -20.19
N VAL A 96 -3.98 -10.50 -20.80
CA VAL A 96 -3.52 -11.57 -21.71
C VAL A 96 -2.86 -10.97 -22.96
N LEU A 97 -3.48 -9.94 -23.56
CA LEU A 97 -2.92 -9.27 -24.75
C LEU A 97 -1.60 -8.53 -24.49
N SER A 98 -1.32 -8.18 -23.23
CA SER A 98 -0.07 -7.54 -22.80
C SER A 98 1.01 -8.52 -22.36
N ALA A 99 0.69 -9.80 -22.24
CA ALA A 99 1.63 -10.81 -21.78
C ALA A 99 2.66 -11.17 -22.86
N THR A 100 3.91 -11.37 -22.44
CA THR A 100 4.99 -11.82 -23.31
C THR A 100 4.83 -13.32 -23.61
N PHE A 101 5.12 -13.71 -24.84
CA PHE A 101 5.09 -15.10 -25.28
C PHE A 101 6.32 -15.42 -26.11
N VAL A 102 6.63 -16.71 -26.21
CA VAL A 102 7.71 -17.26 -27.03
C VAL A 102 7.19 -18.37 -27.92
N LEU A 103 7.77 -18.50 -29.12
CA LEU A 103 7.57 -19.64 -30.00
C LEU A 103 8.73 -20.62 -29.80
N LYS A 104 8.39 -21.89 -29.57
CA LYS A 104 9.36 -22.98 -29.35
C LYS A 104 9.24 -24.04 -30.44
N ASN A 105 10.38 -24.60 -30.83
CA ASN A 105 10.45 -25.78 -31.68
C ASN A 105 10.10 -27.05 -30.89
N LYS A 106 9.91 -28.18 -31.58
CA LYS A 106 9.67 -29.51 -30.94
C LYS A 106 10.77 -29.93 -29.96
N GLY A 107 11.98 -29.39 -30.10
CA GLY A 107 13.10 -29.60 -29.17
C GLY A 107 13.11 -28.70 -27.93
N GLY A 108 12.16 -27.77 -27.81
CA GLY A 108 12.08 -26.81 -26.69
C GLY A 108 12.92 -25.55 -26.86
N GLU A 109 13.70 -25.44 -27.95
CA GLU A 109 14.48 -24.25 -28.29
C GLU A 109 13.58 -23.10 -28.78
N VAL A 110 13.87 -21.88 -28.34
CA VAL A 110 13.11 -20.66 -28.68
C VAL A 110 13.51 -20.16 -30.07
N ASP A 111 12.52 -19.90 -30.92
CA ASP A 111 12.69 -19.25 -32.21
C ASP A 111 12.49 -17.73 -32.07
N GLU A 112 13.59 -17.00 -31.89
CA GLU A 112 13.57 -15.55 -31.66
C GLU A 112 13.04 -14.75 -32.86
N GLU A 113 13.30 -15.23 -34.09
CA GLU A 113 12.90 -14.53 -35.32
C GLU A 113 11.40 -14.65 -35.56
N ALA A 114 10.85 -15.87 -35.44
CA ALA A 114 9.41 -16.10 -35.55
C ALA A 114 8.64 -15.38 -34.43
N THR A 115 9.16 -15.40 -33.19
CA THR A 115 8.56 -14.72 -32.04
C THR A 115 8.48 -13.20 -32.26
N LYS A 116 9.56 -12.59 -32.75
CA LYS A 116 9.61 -11.15 -33.06
C LYS A 116 8.69 -10.77 -34.23
N THR A 117 8.56 -11.66 -35.21
CA THR A 117 7.66 -11.47 -36.35
C THR A 117 6.21 -11.49 -35.90
N LEU A 118 5.79 -12.51 -35.15
CA LEU A 118 4.41 -12.64 -34.68
C LEU A 118 4.01 -11.56 -33.67
N SER A 119 4.91 -11.19 -32.74
CA SER A 119 4.63 -10.16 -31.71
C SER A 119 4.37 -8.77 -32.31
N LYS A 120 4.98 -8.44 -33.45
CA LYS A 120 4.73 -7.19 -34.18
C LYS A 120 3.55 -7.28 -35.15
N HIS A 121 3.10 -8.49 -35.47
CA HIS A 121 2.04 -8.71 -36.45
C HIS A 121 0.66 -8.42 -35.84
N PRO A 122 -0.22 -7.62 -36.49
CA PRO A 122 -1.55 -7.30 -35.97
C PRO A 122 -2.44 -8.53 -35.67
N LEU A 123 -2.24 -9.60 -36.44
CA LEU A 123 -2.95 -10.87 -36.29
C LEU A 123 -2.85 -11.45 -34.87
N PHE A 124 -1.73 -11.26 -34.16
CA PHE A 124 -1.60 -11.79 -32.80
C PHE A 124 -2.70 -11.23 -31.89
N ARG A 125 -2.87 -9.91 -31.89
CA ARG A 125 -3.91 -9.25 -31.07
C ARG A 125 -5.31 -9.59 -31.53
N SER A 126 -5.57 -9.57 -32.84
CA SER A 126 -6.91 -9.85 -33.38
C SER A 126 -7.37 -11.27 -33.08
N LEU A 127 -6.54 -12.28 -33.40
CA LEU A 127 -6.89 -13.68 -33.20
C LEU A 127 -7.02 -14.03 -31.70
N THR A 128 -6.10 -13.53 -30.86
CA THR A 128 -6.17 -13.75 -29.41
C THR A 128 -7.43 -13.13 -28.81
N LYS A 129 -7.76 -11.89 -29.19
CA LYS A 129 -8.95 -11.20 -28.69
C LYS A 129 -10.22 -11.97 -29.06
N SER A 130 -10.34 -12.39 -30.32
CA SER A 130 -11.51 -13.11 -30.81
C SER A 130 -11.63 -14.53 -30.22
N GLY A 131 -10.50 -15.20 -29.98
CA GLY A 131 -10.44 -16.46 -29.26
C GLY A 131 -10.91 -16.34 -27.81
N LEU A 132 -10.48 -15.31 -27.09
CA LEU A 132 -10.94 -15.03 -25.72
C LEU A 132 -12.41 -14.57 -25.68
N ASP A 133 -12.86 -13.78 -26.66
CA ASP A 133 -14.26 -13.32 -26.74
C ASP A 133 -15.25 -14.50 -26.90
N SER A 134 -14.78 -15.65 -27.42
CA SER A 134 -15.57 -16.88 -27.48
C SER A 134 -15.94 -17.45 -26.10
N ILE A 135 -15.18 -17.16 -25.05
CA ILE A 135 -15.51 -17.54 -23.67
C ILE A 135 -16.76 -16.78 -23.21
N TYR A 136 -16.81 -15.49 -23.53
CA TYR A 136 -17.84 -14.58 -23.07
C TYR A 136 -19.13 -14.72 -23.88
N ARG A 137 -19.02 -14.90 -25.20
CA ARG A 137 -20.15 -14.96 -26.15
C ARG A 137 -20.45 -16.36 -26.69
N GLY A 138 -19.73 -17.39 -26.23
CA GLY A 138 -19.91 -18.79 -26.59
C GLY A 138 -19.05 -19.23 -27.77
N TYR A 139 -18.98 -18.43 -28.83
CA TYR A 139 -18.22 -18.75 -30.04
C TYR A 139 -17.73 -17.51 -30.78
N SER A 140 -16.70 -17.69 -31.62
CA SER A 140 -16.24 -16.72 -32.62
C SER A 140 -15.82 -17.45 -33.89
N LEU A 141 -16.06 -16.84 -35.04
CA LEU A 141 -15.62 -17.34 -36.34
C LEU A 141 -14.89 -16.21 -37.06
N ILE A 142 -13.68 -16.48 -37.50
CA ILE A 142 -12.80 -15.51 -38.14
C ILE A 142 -12.52 -15.95 -39.56
N GLU A 143 -12.46 -14.99 -40.46
CA GLU A 143 -11.97 -15.17 -41.81
C GLU A 143 -10.64 -14.43 -41.98
N LEU A 144 -9.61 -15.14 -42.44
CA LEU A 144 -8.34 -14.53 -42.83
C LEU A 144 -8.46 -14.00 -44.26
N LEU A 145 -7.92 -12.82 -44.52
CA LEU A 145 -8.05 -12.12 -45.78
C LEU A 145 -6.76 -11.37 -46.09
N PHE A 146 -6.43 -11.19 -47.37
CA PHE A 146 -5.41 -10.21 -47.74
C PHE A 146 -6.04 -8.82 -47.85
N ASP A 147 -5.43 -7.83 -47.22
CA ASP A 147 -5.81 -6.42 -47.38
C ASP A 147 -5.37 -5.86 -48.75
N GLN A 148 -5.68 -4.58 -48.99
CA GLN A 148 -5.33 -3.90 -50.24
C GLN A 148 -3.81 -3.76 -50.45
N ASP A 149 -3.03 -3.85 -49.36
CA ASP A 149 -1.57 -3.74 -49.34
C ASP A 149 -0.90 -5.12 -49.42
N GLY A 150 -1.68 -6.21 -49.51
CA GLY A 150 -1.19 -7.59 -49.61
C GLY A 150 -0.81 -8.23 -48.28
N ASN A 151 -1.15 -7.62 -47.13
CA ASN A 151 -0.91 -8.19 -45.80
C ASN A 151 -2.07 -9.07 -45.36
N LEU A 152 -1.75 -10.15 -44.65
CA LEU A 152 -2.76 -11.04 -44.09
C LEU A 152 -3.43 -10.40 -42.86
N THR A 153 -4.74 -10.30 -42.88
CA THR A 153 -5.58 -9.71 -41.83
C THR A 153 -6.65 -10.70 -41.39
N ALA A 154 -7.28 -10.43 -40.24
CA ALA A 154 -8.35 -11.24 -39.66
C ALA A 154 -9.61 -10.39 -39.51
N GLU A 155 -10.73 -10.85 -40.07
CA GLU A 155 -12.05 -10.22 -39.96
C GLU A 155 -12.97 -11.15 -39.14
N ASP A 156 -13.56 -10.62 -38.06
CA ASP A 156 -14.59 -11.35 -37.31
C ASP A 156 -15.88 -11.41 -38.12
N LEU A 157 -16.38 -12.63 -38.34
CA LEU A 157 -17.67 -12.83 -38.99
C LEU A 157 -18.82 -12.55 -38.02
N PRO A 158 -19.96 -12.02 -38.51
CA PRO A 158 -21.08 -11.65 -37.65
C PRO A 158 -21.63 -12.86 -36.89
N ARG A 159 -21.55 -12.82 -35.55
CA ARG A 159 -22.01 -13.92 -34.67
C ARG A 159 -23.48 -14.27 -34.81
N THR A 160 -24.29 -13.29 -35.19
CA THR A 160 -25.71 -13.46 -35.46
C THR A 160 -26.00 -14.41 -36.61
N ASN A 161 -25.05 -14.56 -37.54
CA ASN A 161 -25.17 -15.37 -38.74
C ASN A 161 -24.59 -16.78 -38.56
N ILE A 162 -24.14 -17.13 -37.36
CA ILE A 162 -23.42 -18.38 -37.09
C ILE A 162 -24.27 -19.29 -36.20
N ILE A 163 -24.51 -20.51 -36.68
CA ILE A 163 -25.10 -21.60 -35.91
C ILE A 163 -23.96 -22.56 -35.52
N ALA A 164 -23.26 -22.22 -34.45
CA ALA A 164 -22.06 -22.92 -33.98
C ALA A 164 -22.32 -24.39 -33.58
N GLN A 165 -23.53 -24.71 -33.12
CA GLN A 165 -23.94 -26.07 -32.73
C GLN A 165 -23.88 -27.02 -33.93
N LYS A 166 -24.25 -26.53 -35.12
CA LYS A 166 -24.32 -27.32 -36.36
C LYS A 166 -23.17 -27.04 -37.33
N GLY A 167 -22.35 -26.02 -37.07
CA GLY A 167 -21.29 -25.61 -38.00
C GLY A 167 -21.83 -24.97 -39.29
N ILE A 168 -22.91 -24.20 -39.17
CA ILE A 168 -23.60 -23.56 -40.31
C ILE A 168 -23.42 -22.04 -40.23
N PHE A 169 -23.11 -21.43 -41.37
CA PHE A 169 -23.06 -19.99 -41.58
C PHE A 169 -24.20 -19.55 -42.50
N LEU A 170 -24.97 -18.57 -42.08
CA LEU A 170 -26.09 -18.03 -42.84
C LEU A 170 -25.69 -16.70 -43.50
N LYS A 171 -26.03 -16.51 -44.77
CA LYS A 171 -25.79 -15.21 -45.44
C LYS A 171 -26.62 -14.10 -44.78
N ASP A 172 -27.84 -14.44 -44.40
CA ASP A 172 -28.74 -13.67 -43.56
C ASP A 172 -29.26 -14.54 -42.43
N TRP A 173 -29.33 -14.05 -41.20
CA TRP A 173 -29.78 -14.86 -40.07
C TRP A 173 -31.23 -15.37 -40.19
N ASN A 174 -32.03 -14.83 -41.14
CA ASN A 174 -33.38 -15.29 -41.45
C ASN A 174 -33.42 -16.37 -42.54
N ASP A 175 -32.29 -16.66 -43.18
CA ASP A 175 -32.23 -17.68 -44.23
C ASP A 175 -32.45 -19.08 -43.65
N GLN A 176 -33.15 -19.93 -44.40
CA GLN A 176 -33.41 -21.32 -44.02
C GLN A 176 -32.25 -22.25 -44.38
N ASP A 177 -31.49 -21.89 -45.42
CA ASP A 177 -30.34 -22.64 -45.91
C ASP A 177 -29.04 -21.89 -45.61
N GLY A 178 -28.04 -22.64 -45.13
CA GLY A 178 -26.75 -22.09 -44.76
C GLY A 178 -25.57 -22.89 -45.29
N ILE A 179 -24.40 -22.25 -45.33
CA ILE A 179 -23.14 -22.84 -45.73
C ILE A 179 -22.56 -23.60 -44.53
N LYS A 180 -22.32 -24.90 -44.69
CA LYS A 180 -21.64 -25.69 -43.67
C LYS A 180 -20.14 -25.39 -43.66
N TYR A 181 -19.72 -24.38 -42.92
CA TYR A 181 -18.34 -23.87 -42.96
C TYR A 181 -17.30 -24.89 -42.50
N ARG A 182 -17.66 -25.86 -41.66
CA ARG A 182 -16.75 -26.93 -41.22
C ARG A 182 -16.44 -27.97 -42.31
N GLU A 183 -17.30 -28.10 -43.31
CA GLU A 183 -17.12 -29.02 -44.45
C GLU A 183 -16.36 -28.35 -45.62
N MET A 184 -16.05 -27.06 -45.50
CA MET A 184 -15.31 -26.31 -46.52
C MET A 184 -13.82 -26.66 -46.51
N THR A 185 -13.19 -26.67 -47.68
CA THR A 185 -11.73 -26.85 -47.82
C THR A 185 -10.92 -25.74 -47.15
N GLU A 186 -11.52 -24.57 -47.03
CA GLU A 186 -10.97 -23.36 -46.45
C GLU A 186 -10.97 -23.38 -44.91
N PHE A 187 -11.69 -24.32 -44.29
CA PHE A 187 -11.72 -24.48 -42.84
C PHE A 187 -10.36 -24.88 -42.28
N GLY A 188 -9.94 -24.26 -41.17
CA GLY A 188 -8.62 -24.48 -40.56
C GLY A 188 -7.46 -23.92 -41.38
N THR A 189 -7.75 -23.05 -42.35
CA THR A 189 -6.72 -22.37 -43.17
C THR A 189 -7.08 -20.91 -43.34
N TRP A 190 -8.27 -20.63 -43.85
CA TRP A 190 -8.82 -19.27 -44.01
C TRP A 190 -9.93 -19.00 -43.00
N ILE A 191 -10.71 -20.01 -42.64
CA ILE A 191 -11.79 -19.90 -41.67
C ILE A 191 -11.35 -20.56 -40.37
N LEU A 192 -11.32 -19.78 -39.28
CA LEU A 192 -10.91 -20.23 -37.95
C LEU A 192 -12.08 -20.14 -36.98
N GLU A 193 -12.41 -21.25 -36.32
CA GLU A 193 -13.49 -21.32 -35.34
C GLU A 193 -12.95 -21.44 -33.91
N TYR A 194 -13.43 -20.58 -33.02
CA TYR A 194 -13.25 -20.69 -31.58
C TYR A 194 -14.60 -20.96 -30.95
N ASN A 195 -14.75 -22.10 -30.29
CA ASN A 195 -16.04 -22.53 -29.77
C ASN A 195 -15.88 -23.12 -28.37
N SER A 196 -16.46 -22.44 -27.38
CA SER A 196 -16.44 -22.88 -25.98
C SER A 196 -17.43 -24.02 -25.71
N LYS A 197 -18.34 -24.30 -26.66
CA LYS A 197 -19.49 -25.23 -26.55
C LYS A 197 -20.52 -24.84 -25.49
N GLU A 198 -20.37 -23.67 -24.87
CA GLU A 198 -21.34 -23.07 -23.98
C GLU A 198 -22.03 -21.87 -24.65
N ILE A 199 -23.14 -21.42 -24.08
CA ILE A 199 -23.86 -20.23 -24.56
C ILE A 199 -23.03 -18.93 -24.38
N GLY A 200 -22.02 -18.96 -23.51
CA GLY A 200 -21.15 -17.85 -23.17
C GLY A 200 -21.34 -17.35 -21.75
N LEU A 201 -20.24 -16.92 -21.11
CA LEU A 201 -20.24 -16.48 -19.72
C LEU A 201 -21.17 -15.28 -19.46
N ILE A 202 -21.34 -14.40 -20.46
CA ILE A 202 -22.21 -13.21 -20.36
C ILE A 202 -23.65 -13.59 -20.08
N ASN A 203 -24.11 -14.78 -20.52
CA ASN A 203 -25.48 -15.23 -20.26
C ASN A 203 -25.82 -15.21 -18.76
N LYS A 204 -24.85 -15.51 -17.88
CA LYS A 204 -25.02 -15.47 -16.42
C LYS A 204 -25.13 -14.05 -15.88
N ALA A 205 -24.60 -13.05 -16.59
CA ALA A 205 -24.66 -11.63 -16.20
C ALA A 205 -25.94 -10.91 -16.68
N VAL A 206 -26.70 -11.49 -17.62
CA VAL A 206 -27.84 -10.84 -18.28
C VAL A 206 -28.88 -10.36 -17.26
N SER A 207 -29.29 -11.22 -16.32
CA SER A 207 -30.26 -10.87 -15.29
C SER A 207 -29.83 -9.65 -14.49
N HIS A 208 -28.58 -9.60 -14.05
CA HIS A 208 -28.02 -8.51 -13.25
C HIS A 208 -27.99 -7.19 -14.02
N VAL A 209 -27.64 -7.20 -15.32
CA VAL A 209 -27.68 -6.00 -16.15
C VAL A 209 -29.13 -5.52 -16.35
N LEU A 210 -30.07 -6.42 -16.61
CA LEU A 210 -31.48 -6.05 -16.79
C LEU A 210 -32.08 -5.47 -15.49
N PHE A 211 -31.81 -6.09 -14.34
CA PHE A 211 -32.25 -5.58 -13.04
C PHE A 211 -31.61 -4.23 -12.70
N LYS A 212 -30.31 -4.07 -12.95
CA LYS A 212 -29.61 -2.81 -12.76
C LYS A 212 -30.21 -1.69 -13.62
N ARG A 213 -30.48 -1.95 -14.90
CA ARG A 213 -31.09 -0.95 -15.80
C ARG A 213 -32.50 -0.56 -15.37
N PHE A 214 -33.29 -1.54 -14.91
CA PHE A 214 -34.60 -1.26 -14.34
C PHE A 214 -34.49 -0.40 -13.08
N ALA A 215 -33.61 -0.77 -12.14
CA ALA A 215 -33.39 -0.01 -10.91
C ALA A 215 -32.89 1.42 -11.17
N MET A 216 -31.99 1.62 -12.15
CA MET A 216 -31.54 2.95 -12.56
C MET A 216 -32.67 3.78 -13.17
N ALA A 217 -33.55 3.18 -13.98
CA ALA A 217 -34.72 3.87 -14.51
C ALA A 217 -35.67 4.32 -13.39
N CYS A 218 -36.04 3.41 -12.47
CA CYS A 218 -36.87 3.76 -11.33
C CYS A 218 -36.22 4.80 -10.41
N TRP A 219 -34.91 4.73 -10.21
CA TRP A 219 -34.20 5.73 -9.41
C TRP A 219 -34.17 7.09 -10.11
N SER A 220 -34.03 7.14 -11.43
CA SER A 220 -34.15 8.38 -12.20
C SER A 220 -35.55 8.99 -12.07
N GLU A 221 -36.61 8.18 -12.21
CA GLU A 221 -38.00 8.62 -12.02
C GLU A 221 -38.22 9.15 -10.59
N LEU A 222 -37.66 8.45 -9.58
CA LEU A 222 -37.69 8.90 -8.19
C LEU A 222 -36.99 10.25 -8.02
N CYS A 223 -35.80 10.42 -8.59
CA CYS A 223 -35.05 11.68 -8.53
C CYS A 223 -35.78 12.83 -9.22
N GLU A 224 -36.53 12.55 -10.30
CA GLU A 224 -37.36 13.55 -10.96
C GLU A 224 -38.52 14.01 -10.06
N ILE A 225 -39.25 13.06 -9.47
CA ILE A 225 -40.37 13.33 -8.56
C ILE A 225 -39.90 14.06 -7.29
N TYR A 226 -38.79 13.64 -6.69
CA TYR A 226 -38.24 14.28 -5.48
C TYR A 226 -37.52 15.59 -5.77
N GLY A 227 -36.91 15.73 -6.96
CA GLY A 227 -36.23 16.96 -7.37
C GLY A 227 -37.21 18.08 -7.70
N ILE A 228 -38.41 17.75 -8.19
CA ILE A 228 -39.49 18.69 -8.51
C ILE A 228 -40.80 18.16 -7.92
N PRO A 229 -41.03 18.35 -6.60
CA PRO A 229 -42.22 17.80 -5.96
C PRO A 229 -43.50 18.48 -6.50
N PRO A 230 -44.61 17.74 -6.63
CA PRO A 230 -45.89 18.32 -7.00
C PRO A 230 -46.36 19.31 -5.92
N ARG A 231 -47.02 20.38 -6.37
CA ARG A 231 -47.50 21.46 -5.50
C ARG A 231 -49.00 21.34 -5.29
N VAL A 232 -49.47 21.63 -4.08
CA VAL A 232 -50.89 21.60 -3.74
C VAL A 232 -51.28 22.95 -3.16
N MET A 233 -52.30 23.58 -3.72
CA MET A 233 -52.89 24.81 -3.19
C MET A 233 -54.30 24.50 -2.72
N LYS A 234 -54.58 24.81 -1.45
CA LYS A 234 -55.93 24.76 -0.89
C LYS A 234 -56.59 26.11 -1.08
N THR A 235 -57.77 26.13 -1.66
CA THR A 235 -58.59 27.34 -1.81
C THR A 235 -60.05 26.93 -1.94
N ASN A 236 -60.96 27.78 -1.52
CA ASN A 236 -62.38 27.58 -1.81
C ASN A 236 -62.61 27.55 -3.34
N THR A 237 -62.96 26.38 -3.88
CA THR A 237 -63.18 26.18 -5.33
C THR A 237 -64.55 26.67 -5.80
N SER A 238 -65.45 26.98 -4.85
CA SER A 238 -66.77 27.54 -5.16
C SER A 238 -66.73 29.03 -5.50
N ASP A 239 -65.65 29.74 -5.16
CA ASP A 239 -65.40 31.13 -5.56
C ASP A 239 -64.53 31.21 -6.82
N ASP A 240 -65.15 31.52 -7.97
CA ASP A 240 -64.51 31.63 -9.30
C ASP A 240 -63.35 32.65 -9.32
N GLY A 241 -63.40 33.69 -8.49
CA GLY A 241 -62.34 34.70 -8.38
C GLY A 241 -61.13 34.22 -7.56
N MET A 242 -61.33 33.31 -6.61
CA MET A 242 -60.23 32.65 -5.90
C MET A 242 -59.60 31.55 -6.74
N LEU A 243 -60.42 30.74 -7.42
CA LEU A 243 -59.95 29.66 -8.29
C LEU A 243 -59.04 30.17 -9.41
N LYS A 244 -59.46 31.20 -10.15
CA LYS A 244 -58.64 31.80 -11.24
C LYS A 244 -57.32 32.38 -10.75
N ARG A 245 -57.30 32.96 -9.55
CA ARG A 245 -56.05 33.46 -8.94
C ARG A 245 -55.13 32.32 -8.55
N ALA A 246 -55.66 31.25 -7.96
CA ALA A 246 -54.90 30.06 -7.64
C ALA A 246 -54.31 29.39 -8.89
N GLU A 247 -55.09 29.27 -9.97
CA GLU A 247 -54.61 28.75 -11.27
C GLU A 247 -53.48 29.61 -11.84
N GLN A 248 -53.65 30.94 -11.87
CA GLN A 248 -52.61 31.85 -12.36
C GLN A 248 -51.33 31.76 -11.52
N MET A 249 -51.46 31.74 -10.19
CA MET A 249 -50.32 31.58 -9.28
C MET A 249 -49.58 30.26 -9.51
N MET A 250 -50.30 29.14 -9.67
CA MET A 250 -49.69 27.84 -9.92
C MET A 250 -49.00 27.76 -11.28
N GLN A 251 -49.55 28.39 -12.33
CA GLN A 251 -48.94 28.48 -13.66
C GLN A 251 -47.66 29.33 -13.65
N ASP A 252 -47.69 30.50 -12.99
CA ASP A 252 -46.55 31.42 -12.92
C ASP A 252 -45.36 30.85 -12.12
N MET A 253 -45.64 29.98 -11.15
CA MET A 253 -44.59 29.35 -10.33
C MET A 253 -43.79 28.26 -11.07
N GLY A 254 -44.09 27.94 -12.33
CA GLY A 254 -43.23 27.10 -13.19
C GLY A 254 -43.76 25.69 -13.48
N SER A 255 -42.89 24.81 -14.00
CA SER A 255 -43.27 23.56 -14.69
C SER A 255 -43.60 22.34 -13.82
N ALA A 256 -43.53 22.45 -12.49
CA ALA A 256 -43.89 21.34 -11.60
C ALA A 256 -45.38 21.03 -11.68
N ALA A 257 -45.76 19.75 -11.61
CA ALA A 257 -47.15 19.33 -11.51
C ALA A 257 -47.83 20.03 -10.32
N TRP A 258 -49.07 20.49 -10.50
CA TRP A 258 -49.80 21.23 -9.47
C TRP A 258 -51.26 20.78 -9.40
N PHE A 259 -51.81 20.84 -8.20
CA PHE A 259 -53.20 20.48 -7.90
C PHE A 259 -53.83 21.61 -7.08
N ILE A 260 -55.09 21.91 -7.39
CA ILE A 260 -55.94 22.79 -6.57
C ILE A 260 -56.98 21.90 -5.92
N ILE A 261 -57.09 21.97 -4.59
CA ILE A 261 -58.01 21.17 -3.79
C ILE A 261 -58.88 22.14 -2.98
N ASP A 262 -60.16 21.81 -2.80
CA ASP A 262 -61.03 22.58 -1.93
C ASP A 262 -60.54 22.55 -0.47
N GLU A 263 -60.90 23.56 0.32
CA GLU A 263 -60.52 23.65 1.74
C GLU A 263 -61.17 22.52 2.57
N ASP A 264 -62.38 22.11 2.19
CA ASP A 264 -63.14 21.07 2.89
C ASP A 264 -62.80 19.64 2.41
N GLU A 265 -61.99 19.50 1.36
CA GLU A 265 -61.55 18.21 0.83
C GLU A 265 -60.12 17.88 1.26
N SER A 266 -59.93 16.70 1.83
CA SER A 266 -58.59 16.16 2.15
C SER A 266 -58.24 15.03 1.20
N PHE A 267 -57.13 15.19 0.47
CA PHE A 267 -56.53 14.13 -0.32
C PHE A 267 -55.24 13.67 0.36
N GLU A 268 -55.23 12.43 0.85
CA GLU A 268 -54.08 11.81 1.49
C GLU A 268 -53.61 10.62 0.64
N PHE A 269 -52.32 10.60 0.30
CA PHE A 269 -51.70 9.37 -0.19
C PHE A 269 -51.53 8.43 1.01
N ALA A 270 -51.86 7.15 0.85
CA ALA A 270 -51.61 6.15 1.89
C ALA A 270 -50.14 6.23 2.36
N ASP A 271 -49.91 6.14 3.67
CA ASP A 271 -48.58 6.19 4.30
C ASP A 271 -47.64 5.19 3.63
N ASN A 272 -46.89 5.65 2.63
CA ASN A 272 -45.86 4.84 2.00
C ASN A 272 -44.65 4.86 2.91
N VAL A 273 -44.10 3.67 3.17
CA VAL A 273 -42.82 3.50 3.86
C VAL A 273 -41.80 4.46 3.26
N THR A 274 -41.25 5.35 4.10
CA THR A 274 -40.27 6.40 3.78
C THR A 274 -38.92 5.83 3.31
N THR A 275 -38.90 5.00 2.28
CA THR A 275 -37.67 4.48 1.68
C THR A 275 -37.12 5.48 0.67
N LYS A 276 -36.07 6.20 1.08
CA LYS A 276 -35.45 7.36 0.41
C LYS A 276 -34.51 7.00 -0.77
N GLY A 277 -34.91 6.07 -1.63
CA GLY A 277 -34.11 5.66 -2.81
C GLY A 277 -32.98 4.65 -2.53
N GLU A 278 -32.63 4.39 -1.27
CA GLU A 278 -31.62 3.41 -0.85
C GLU A 278 -31.87 1.99 -1.39
N VAL A 279 -33.14 1.60 -1.56
CA VAL A 279 -33.52 0.28 -2.09
C VAL A 279 -32.98 0.08 -3.52
N TYR A 280 -33.07 1.11 -4.37
CA TYR A 280 -32.57 1.05 -5.74
C TYR A 280 -31.04 1.04 -5.76
N GLN A 281 -30.41 1.85 -4.91
CA GLN A 281 -28.95 1.88 -4.78
C GLN A 281 -28.39 0.53 -4.33
N ASN A 282 -29.02 -0.12 -3.34
CA ASN A 282 -28.62 -1.43 -2.85
C ASN A 282 -28.76 -2.52 -3.92
N LEU A 283 -29.84 -2.49 -4.71
CA LEU A 283 -30.01 -3.42 -5.84
C LEU A 283 -28.97 -3.20 -6.94
N ILE A 284 -28.66 -1.94 -7.28
CA ILE A 284 -27.61 -1.61 -8.25
C ILE A 284 -26.24 -2.10 -7.75
N GLN A 285 -25.94 -1.91 -6.47
CA GLN A 285 -24.68 -2.35 -5.87
C GLN A 285 -24.57 -3.88 -5.90
N LEU A 286 -25.62 -4.61 -5.49
CA LEU A 286 -25.67 -6.06 -5.59
C LEU A 286 -25.40 -6.53 -7.03
N CYS A 287 -26.05 -5.93 -8.02
CA CYS A 287 -25.85 -6.31 -9.42
C CYS A 287 -24.41 -6.03 -9.89
N ASN A 288 -23.80 -4.91 -9.47
CA ASN A 288 -22.41 -4.60 -9.80
C ASN A 288 -21.42 -5.58 -9.15
N ASP A 289 -21.68 -5.99 -7.92
CA ASP A 289 -20.83 -6.92 -7.17
C ASP A 289 -20.90 -8.32 -7.77
N GLU A 290 -22.10 -8.83 -8.08
CA GLU A 290 -22.30 -10.13 -8.74
C GLU A 290 -21.62 -10.17 -10.13
N MET A 291 -21.74 -9.11 -10.93
CA MET A 291 -21.03 -9.01 -12.21
C MET A 291 -19.51 -8.99 -12.03
N SER A 292 -19.00 -8.33 -10.98
CA SER A 292 -17.57 -8.33 -10.66
C SER A 292 -17.08 -9.71 -10.25
N MET A 293 -17.82 -10.41 -9.39
CA MET A 293 -17.50 -11.77 -8.97
C MET A 293 -17.50 -12.75 -10.15
N LEU A 294 -18.46 -12.63 -11.07
CA LEU A 294 -18.57 -13.50 -12.23
C LEU A 294 -17.36 -13.40 -13.17
N ILE A 295 -16.86 -12.18 -13.44
CA ILE A 295 -15.80 -11.96 -14.44
C ILE A 295 -14.40 -12.04 -13.81
N SER A 296 -14.23 -11.44 -12.63
CA SER A 296 -12.93 -11.25 -11.98
C SER A 296 -12.70 -12.19 -10.78
N GLY A 297 -13.69 -13.03 -10.41
CA GLY A 297 -13.59 -13.96 -9.28
C GLY A 297 -13.68 -13.30 -7.90
N ALA A 298 -13.68 -11.96 -7.85
CA ALA A 298 -13.76 -11.18 -6.63
C ALA A 298 -14.49 -9.85 -6.87
N ILE A 299 -14.98 -9.25 -5.79
CA ILE A 299 -15.51 -7.88 -5.82
C ILE A 299 -14.32 -6.92 -5.87
N VAL A 300 -13.97 -6.48 -7.08
CA VAL A 300 -12.87 -5.55 -7.30
C VAL A 300 -13.39 -4.14 -6.96
N GLY A 301 -13.10 -3.69 -5.74
CA GLY A 301 -13.37 -2.33 -5.31
C GLY A 301 -12.59 -1.34 -6.18
N GLN A 302 -13.30 -0.40 -6.80
CA GLN A 302 -12.69 0.79 -7.42
C GLN A 302 -12.83 2.01 -6.48
N ASP A 303 -13.30 1.79 -5.25
CA ASP A 303 -13.54 2.83 -4.26
C ASP A 303 -12.30 3.06 -3.40
N THR A 304 -11.59 4.16 -3.68
CA THR A 304 -10.41 4.61 -2.92
C THR A 304 -10.75 5.09 -1.50
N LYS A 305 -12.04 5.26 -1.15
CA LYS A 305 -12.44 5.84 0.14
C LYS A 305 -12.57 4.81 1.25
N ASN A 306 -12.88 3.55 0.93
CA ASN A 306 -13.10 2.46 1.90
C ASN A 306 -12.30 1.17 1.61
N GLY A 307 -11.44 1.18 0.57
CA GLY A 307 -10.62 0.03 0.18
C GLY A 307 -9.48 -0.26 1.16
N SER A 308 -9.35 -1.52 1.58
CA SER A 308 -8.15 -2.03 2.27
C SER A 308 -7.21 -2.62 1.24
N ASN A 309 -5.95 -2.17 1.19
CA ASN A 309 -4.93 -2.66 0.24
C ASN A 309 -4.79 -4.19 0.29
N ALA A 310 -4.87 -4.80 1.48
CA ALA A 310 -4.83 -6.25 1.62
C ALA A 310 -6.00 -6.96 0.90
N LYS A 311 -7.21 -6.38 0.95
CA LYS A 311 -8.39 -6.93 0.28
C LYS A 311 -8.33 -6.72 -1.24
N GLU A 312 -7.85 -5.56 -1.68
CA GLU A 312 -7.66 -5.28 -3.11
C GLU A 312 -6.60 -6.18 -3.71
N LYS A 313 -5.46 -6.38 -3.03
CA LYS A 313 -4.41 -7.30 -3.47
C LYS A 313 -4.92 -8.74 -3.56
N ALA A 314 -5.64 -9.23 -2.56
CA ALA A 314 -6.26 -10.56 -2.62
C ALA A 314 -7.26 -10.69 -3.79
N SER A 315 -8.00 -9.63 -4.12
CA SER A 315 -8.93 -9.61 -5.25
C SER A 315 -8.19 -9.61 -6.60
N GLN A 316 -7.07 -8.90 -6.69
CA GLN A 316 -6.19 -8.89 -7.87
C GLN A 316 -5.51 -10.25 -8.06
N ASP A 317 -5.07 -10.91 -6.98
CA ASP A 317 -4.47 -12.24 -7.03
C ASP A 317 -5.48 -13.30 -7.54
N LEU A 318 -6.74 -13.23 -7.09
CA LEU A 318 -7.81 -14.10 -7.58
C LEU A 318 -8.11 -13.87 -9.07
N GLN A 319 -8.16 -12.59 -9.49
CA GLN A 319 -8.32 -12.24 -10.90
C GLN A 319 -7.14 -12.75 -11.74
N TRP A 320 -5.91 -12.67 -11.21
CA TRP A 320 -4.71 -13.14 -11.89
C TRP A 320 -4.74 -14.65 -12.17
N TYR A 321 -5.26 -15.47 -11.24
CA TYR A 321 -5.44 -16.90 -11.50
C TYR A 321 -6.37 -17.18 -12.69
N LEU A 322 -7.43 -16.38 -12.86
CA LEU A 322 -8.32 -16.47 -14.01
C LEU A 322 -7.65 -16.02 -15.31
N VAL A 323 -6.79 -14.99 -15.25
CA VAL A 323 -5.98 -14.54 -16.39
C VAL A 323 -4.98 -15.63 -16.80
N GLN A 324 -4.36 -16.32 -15.85
CA GLN A 324 -3.46 -17.44 -16.14
C GLN A 324 -4.18 -18.61 -16.81
N ASP A 325 -5.45 -18.87 -16.45
CA ASP A 325 -6.28 -19.86 -17.13
C ASP A 325 -6.59 -19.43 -18.58
N ASP A 326 -6.93 -18.15 -18.79
CA ASP A 326 -7.13 -17.59 -20.14
C ASP A 326 -5.86 -17.67 -21.01
N MET A 327 -4.69 -17.44 -20.43
CA MET A 327 -3.40 -17.59 -21.12
C MET A 327 -3.22 -19.02 -21.63
N LYS A 328 -3.48 -20.03 -20.79
CA LYS A 328 -3.39 -21.45 -21.19
C LYS A 328 -4.40 -21.81 -22.27
N LEU A 329 -5.63 -21.29 -22.18
CA LEU A 329 -6.62 -21.49 -23.23
C LEU A 329 -6.18 -20.84 -24.54
N SER A 330 -5.60 -19.63 -24.47
CA SER A 330 -5.05 -18.93 -25.62
C SER A 330 -3.88 -19.72 -26.24
N GLU A 331 -2.96 -20.28 -25.44
CA GLU A 331 -1.90 -21.19 -25.93
C GLU A 331 -2.50 -22.36 -26.70
N LEU A 332 -3.52 -23.01 -26.14
CA LEU A 332 -4.20 -24.13 -26.79
C LEU A 332 -4.81 -23.72 -28.14
N GLN A 333 -5.51 -22.57 -28.18
CA GLN A 333 -6.10 -22.03 -29.40
C GLN A 333 -5.03 -21.67 -30.43
N TRP A 334 -3.92 -21.06 -29.99
CA TRP A 334 -2.80 -20.75 -30.88
C TRP A 334 -2.17 -22.01 -31.45
N ASN A 335 -1.86 -22.99 -30.62
CA ASN A 335 -1.18 -24.21 -31.03
C ASN A 335 -2.04 -25.12 -31.92
N LEU A 336 -3.34 -25.20 -31.67
CA LEU A 336 -4.23 -26.09 -32.42
C LEU A 336 -4.86 -25.44 -33.66
N ILE A 337 -5.06 -24.12 -33.66
CA ILE A 337 -5.86 -23.42 -34.68
C ILE A 337 -5.01 -22.39 -35.42
N ASN A 338 -4.42 -21.44 -34.69
CA ASN A 338 -3.84 -20.25 -35.32
C ASN A 338 -2.49 -20.55 -35.98
N LEU A 339 -1.54 -21.17 -35.28
CA LEU A 339 -0.21 -21.43 -35.82
C LEU A 339 -0.26 -22.35 -37.05
N PRO A 340 -1.02 -23.47 -37.06
CA PRO A 340 -1.15 -24.30 -38.27
C PRO A 340 -1.73 -23.55 -39.46
N ALA A 341 -2.67 -22.62 -39.24
CA ALA A 341 -3.23 -21.80 -40.30
C ALA A 341 -2.20 -20.79 -40.84
N LEU A 342 -1.48 -20.10 -39.95
CA LEU A 342 -0.45 -19.12 -40.33
C LEU A 342 0.76 -19.77 -41.01
N ALA A 343 1.12 -20.99 -40.63
CA ALA A 343 2.19 -21.76 -41.27
C ALA A 343 1.86 -22.09 -42.74
N LYS A 344 0.59 -22.46 -43.03
CA LYS A 344 0.12 -22.67 -44.41
C LYS A 344 0.16 -21.40 -45.27
N HIS A 345 0.04 -20.22 -44.65
CA HIS A 345 0.18 -18.92 -45.30
C HIS A 345 1.63 -18.41 -45.37
N GLY A 346 2.59 -19.15 -44.80
CA GLY A 346 4.02 -18.80 -44.82
C GLY A 346 4.39 -17.63 -43.89
N ILE A 347 3.53 -17.26 -42.94
CA ILE A 347 3.81 -16.16 -41.99
C ILE A 347 4.78 -16.62 -40.90
N ILE A 348 4.69 -17.89 -40.51
CA ILE A 348 5.54 -18.52 -39.49
C ILE A 348 6.00 -19.91 -39.97
N PRO A 349 7.15 -20.41 -39.50
CA PRO A 349 7.57 -21.79 -39.74
C PRO A 349 6.57 -22.83 -39.17
N ASP A 350 6.45 -23.97 -39.84
CA ASP A 350 5.63 -25.09 -39.35
C ASP A 350 6.33 -25.83 -38.19
N GLY A 351 5.53 -26.38 -37.27
CA GLY A 351 6.04 -27.16 -36.12
C GLY A 351 6.43 -26.35 -34.88
N LEU A 352 6.11 -25.05 -34.83
CA LEU A 352 6.27 -24.18 -33.68
C LEU A 352 5.09 -24.30 -32.69
N THR A 353 5.38 -24.08 -31.41
CA THR A 353 4.37 -23.99 -30.34
C THR A 353 4.54 -22.68 -29.56
N LEU A 354 3.43 -21.98 -29.32
CA LEU A 354 3.35 -20.79 -28.49
C LEU A 354 3.18 -21.17 -27.02
N GLU A 355 3.98 -20.52 -26.17
CA GLU A 355 3.90 -20.58 -24.71
C GLU A 355 4.04 -19.16 -24.16
N PHE A 356 3.15 -18.75 -23.25
CA PHE A 356 3.31 -17.49 -22.52
C PHE A 356 4.43 -17.62 -21.52
N GLU A 357 5.24 -16.57 -21.41
CA GLU A 357 6.22 -16.50 -20.35
C GLU A 357 5.49 -16.40 -19.01
N LYS A 358 5.90 -17.25 -18.06
CA LYS A 358 5.42 -17.11 -16.70
C LYS A 358 5.84 -15.72 -16.23
N ALA A 359 4.87 -14.91 -15.81
CA ALA A 359 5.17 -13.64 -15.16
C ALA A 359 6.00 -13.94 -13.91
N GLU A 360 7.31 -13.73 -14.02
CA GLU A 360 8.21 -13.85 -12.89
C GLU A 360 8.05 -12.59 -12.05
N ASP A 361 7.72 -12.75 -10.76
CA ASP A 361 7.82 -11.65 -9.84
C ASP A 361 9.30 -11.31 -9.68
N ILE A 362 9.76 -10.32 -10.45
CA ILE A 362 11.14 -9.85 -10.44
C ILE A 362 11.57 -9.48 -9.02
N THR A 363 10.65 -9.03 -8.16
CA THR A 363 10.91 -8.72 -6.75
C THR A 363 11.20 -9.99 -5.95
N GLN A 364 10.39 -11.02 -6.15
CA GLN A 364 10.57 -12.31 -5.48
C GLN A 364 11.81 -13.04 -6.02
N LEU A 365 12.02 -13.03 -7.34
CA LEU A 365 13.19 -13.58 -7.99
C LEU A 365 14.46 -12.86 -7.54
N TRP A 366 14.45 -11.52 -7.46
CA TRP A 366 15.55 -10.74 -6.91
C TRP A 366 15.82 -11.09 -5.45
N THR A 367 14.78 -11.32 -4.64
CA THR A 367 14.93 -11.77 -3.26
C THR A 367 15.61 -13.13 -3.19
N PHE A 368 15.16 -14.10 -4.00
CA PHE A 368 15.80 -15.42 -4.07
C PHE A 368 17.24 -15.35 -4.60
N THR A 369 17.49 -14.55 -5.63
CA THR A 369 18.83 -14.33 -6.17
C THR A 369 19.72 -13.67 -5.12
N LYS A 370 19.27 -12.63 -4.42
CA LYS A 370 20.00 -11.95 -3.33
C LYS A 370 20.31 -12.87 -2.15
N ASP A 371 19.36 -13.71 -1.76
CA ASP A 371 19.56 -14.70 -0.69
C ASP A 371 20.56 -15.79 -1.14
N ALA A 372 20.42 -16.28 -2.37
CA ALA A 372 21.31 -17.28 -2.95
C ALA A 372 22.72 -16.73 -3.25
N MET A 373 22.87 -15.42 -3.55
CA MET A 373 24.15 -14.74 -3.77
C MET A 373 25.08 -14.79 -2.55
N SER A 374 24.53 -15.10 -1.36
CA SER A 374 25.34 -15.34 -0.16
C SER A 374 26.04 -16.71 -0.17
N PHE A 375 25.61 -17.63 -1.04
CA PHE A 375 26.05 -19.02 -1.08
C PHE A 375 26.60 -19.45 -2.45
N TYR A 376 26.15 -18.83 -3.54
CA TYR A 376 26.48 -19.19 -4.91
C TYR A 376 26.86 -17.96 -5.73
N ASP A 377 27.80 -18.14 -6.64
CA ASP A 377 28.15 -17.12 -7.63
C ASP A 377 27.15 -17.16 -8.80
N PHE A 378 26.73 -15.99 -9.25
CA PHE A 378 25.81 -15.83 -10.37
C PHE A 378 26.52 -15.16 -11.54
N ASP A 379 26.13 -15.54 -12.75
CA ASP A 379 26.61 -14.91 -13.98
C ASP A 379 26.20 -13.42 -14.01
N ILE A 380 27.20 -12.55 -14.18
CA ILE A 380 27.04 -11.09 -14.21
C ILE A 380 26.22 -10.67 -15.44
N GLU A 381 26.41 -11.35 -16.58
CA GLU A 381 25.67 -11.04 -17.80
C GLU A 381 24.19 -11.39 -17.64
N TRP A 382 23.89 -12.53 -16.99
CA TRP A 382 22.53 -12.90 -16.62
C TRP A 382 21.91 -11.92 -15.62
N LEU A 383 22.62 -11.51 -14.57
CA LEU A 383 22.13 -10.53 -13.58
C LEU A 383 21.82 -9.17 -14.21
N ASN A 384 22.70 -8.69 -15.09
CA ASN A 384 22.55 -7.42 -15.80
C ASN A 384 21.34 -7.48 -16.74
N ASN A 385 21.19 -8.56 -17.52
CA ASN A 385 20.07 -8.72 -18.44
C ASN A 385 18.72 -8.94 -17.72
N LYS A 386 18.71 -9.71 -16.63
CA LYS A 386 17.47 -10.09 -15.93
C LYS A 386 16.94 -9.00 -14.98
N PHE A 387 17.83 -8.25 -14.33
CA PHE A 387 17.46 -7.21 -13.35
C PHE A 387 17.78 -5.78 -13.80
N GLY A 388 18.36 -5.59 -14.99
CA GLY A 388 18.74 -4.27 -15.51
C GLY A 388 19.91 -3.62 -14.75
N LEU A 389 20.81 -4.44 -14.20
CA LEU A 389 21.97 -3.97 -13.43
C LEU A 389 23.13 -3.66 -14.40
N ASN A 390 23.99 -2.69 -14.04
CA ASN A 390 25.22 -2.38 -14.77
C ASN A 390 26.43 -2.73 -13.91
N ILE A 391 26.60 -4.01 -13.59
CA ILE A 391 27.72 -4.49 -12.76
C ILE A 391 28.90 -4.80 -13.67
N VAL A 392 30.06 -4.20 -13.38
CA VAL A 392 31.27 -4.29 -14.22
C VAL A 392 32.35 -5.18 -13.59
N GLU A 393 32.50 -5.22 -12.25
CA GLU A 393 33.42 -6.13 -11.52
C GLU A 393 32.97 -6.39 -10.06
N SER A 394 33.35 -7.55 -9.49
CA SER A 394 33.09 -7.90 -8.09
C SER A 394 34.18 -7.37 -7.15
N LYS A 395 33.79 -6.55 -6.15
CA LYS A 395 34.69 -6.16 -5.06
C LYS A 395 34.84 -7.34 -4.09
N LYS A 396 36.07 -7.88 -3.95
CA LYS A 396 36.41 -8.88 -2.92
C LYS A 396 36.11 -8.31 -1.52
N SER A 397 35.07 -8.82 -0.85
CA SER A 397 34.73 -8.42 0.51
C SER A 397 35.47 -9.30 1.53
N ASN A 398 36.30 -8.67 2.36
CA ASN A 398 36.81 -9.25 3.60
C ASN A 398 35.64 -9.71 4.47
N GLN A 399 35.63 -10.99 4.84
CA GLN A 399 34.75 -11.53 5.86
C GLN A 399 35.18 -10.99 7.23
N GLN A 400 34.37 -10.10 7.81
CA GLN A 400 34.46 -9.75 9.22
C GLN A 400 33.34 -10.50 9.96
N GLN A 401 33.75 -11.40 10.85
CA GLN A 401 32.88 -12.12 11.78
C GLN A 401 32.13 -11.11 12.66
N ASN A 402 30.82 -10.95 12.46
CA ASN A 402 29.98 -10.20 13.36
C ASN A 402 29.47 -11.11 14.49
N SER A 403 30.18 -11.09 15.60
CA SER A 403 29.58 -11.30 16.92
C SER A 403 29.50 -9.94 17.63
N LEU A 404 28.49 -9.78 18.50
CA LEU A 404 28.33 -8.78 19.58
C LEU A 404 27.31 -7.63 19.37
N SER A 405 26.23 -7.76 20.16
CA SER A 405 25.31 -6.74 20.72
C SER A 405 25.27 -5.34 20.10
N ALA A 406 24.18 -5.01 19.41
CA ALA A 406 23.85 -3.66 18.94
C ALA A 406 23.43 -2.69 20.07
N LEU A 407 23.38 -3.15 21.33
CA LEU A 407 23.29 -2.32 22.54
C LEU A 407 24.51 -1.41 22.81
N SER A 408 25.58 -1.52 22.02
CA SER A 408 26.84 -0.73 22.13
C SER A 408 26.77 0.68 21.51
N PHE A 409 25.60 1.08 21.03
CA PHE A 409 25.38 2.16 20.08
C PHE A 409 25.70 3.60 20.51
N PHE A 410 25.65 3.93 21.81
CA PHE A 410 26.00 5.28 22.28
C PHE A 410 27.50 5.42 22.64
N LEU A 411 28.33 4.42 22.33
CA LEU A 411 29.78 4.52 22.41
C LEU A 411 30.30 5.38 21.24
N LYS A 412 30.75 6.59 21.58
CA LYS A 412 31.39 7.56 20.68
C LYS A 412 32.57 6.91 19.93
N ALA A 413 32.65 7.09 18.60
CA ALA A 413 33.85 6.82 17.83
C ALA A 413 34.38 8.13 17.21
N PRO A 414 35.67 8.46 17.34
CA PRO A 414 36.32 9.48 16.53
C PRO A 414 37.12 8.87 15.37
N LYS A 415 37.38 9.74 14.39
CA LYS A 415 38.42 9.75 13.34
C LYS A 415 38.12 9.11 11.98
N ASN A 416 37.66 10.00 11.11
CA ASN A 416 38.17 10.32 9.77
C ASN A 416 38.19 9.22 8.70
N GLY A 417 37.42 9.50 7.63
CA GLY A 417 38.04 9.75 6.33
C GLY A 417 37.57 8.84 5.21
N ALA A 418 36.60 9.31 4.42
CA ALA A 418 36.66 9.37 2.96
C ALA A 418 35.37 10.00 2.43
N MET A 419 35.52 11.10 1.69
CA MET A 419 34.46 11.83 0.99
C MET A 419 34.31 11.31 -0.44
N THR A 420 33.09 11.43 -0.99
CA THR A 420 32.65 11.68 -2.39
C THR A 420 31.11 11.48 -2.36
N GLU A 421 30.19 12.33 -2.80
CA GLU A 421 30.07 13.49 -3.70
C GLU A 421 28.89 14.39 -3.21
N GLU A 422 28.83 15.64 -3.71
CA GLU A 422 27.87 16.74 -3.49
C GLU A 422 26.37 16.30 -3.58
N THR A 423 25.34 16.84 -2.90
CA THR A 423 25.08 18.12 -2.23
C THR A 423 23.81 18.02 -1.36
N CYS A 424 23.81 18.77 -0.24
CA CYS A 424 22.72 19.29 0.60
C CYS A 424 21.28 18.74 0.51
N CYS A 425 20.81 18.20 1.64
CA CYS A 425 19.41 18.15 2.11
C CYS A 425 18.38 17.55 1.13
N GLY A 426 17.95 16.30 1.38
CA GLY A 426 16.69 15.79 0.83
C GLY A 426 16.71 14.40 0.17
N GLN A 427 17.85 13.70 0.12
CA GLN A 427 17.90 12.36 -0.47
C GLN A 427 17.97 11.26 0.60
N ALA A 428 16.84 10.92 1.19
CA ALA A 428 16.55 9.55 1.63
C ALA A 428 15.06 9.39 1.88
N HIS A 429 14.33 9.27 0.79
CA HIS A 429 13.10 8.52 0.88
C HIS A 429 13.26 7.28 0.01
N THR A 430 13.39 6.17 0.72
CA THR A 430 13.35 4.80 0.21
C THR A 430 14.54 4.41 -0.69
N SER A 431 15.74 4.30 -0.12
CA SER A 431 16.67 3.25 -0.58
C SER A 431 16.24 1.91 0.03
N GLU A 432 16.60 0.78 -0.58
CA GLU A 432 16.29 -0.56 -0.05
C GLU A 432 16.88 -0.73 1.37
N ILE A 433 16.01 -0.62 2.37
CA ILE A 433 16.40 -0.76 3.77
C ILE A 433 16.50 -2.25 4.11
N LYS A 434 17.72 -2.69 4.42
CA LYS A 434 18.03 -4.02 4.95
C LYS A 434 17.98 -3.93 6.48
N LEU A 435 17.11 -4.73 7.11
CA LEU A 435 17.13 -4.95 8.56
C LEU A 435 18.50 -5.54 8.94
N LEU A 436 19.04 -5.12 10.08
CA LEU A 436 20.46 -5.29 10.40
C LEU A 436 20.80 -6.63 11.02
N SER A 437 19.93 -7.05 11.92
CA SER A 437 19.88 -8.41 12.40
C SER A 437 18.79 -9.16 11.63
N THR A 438 18.91 -10.48 11.59
CA THR A 438 17.86 -11.40 11.17
C THR A 438 17.52 -12.28 12.36
N ILE A 439 16.25 -12.30 12.76
CA ILE A 439 15.78 -13.30 13.72
C ILE A 439 15.49 -14.59 12.95
N ASP A 440 15.87 -15.74 13.51
CA ASP A 440 15.45 -17.03 13.00
C ASP A 440 13.98 -17.24 13.37
N ASP A 441 13.09 -16.91 12.44
CA ASP A 441 11.65 -17.07 12.62
C ASP A 441 11.28 -18.54 12.96
N ASN A 442 12.02 -19.53 12.46
CA ASN A 442 11.74 -20.94 12.75
C ASN A 442 12.11 -21.30 14.19
N ASP A 443 13.25 -20.81 14.68
CA ASP A 443 13.62 -21.00 16.08
C ASP A 443 12.66 -20.27 17.02
N LEU A 444 12.27 -19.04 16.67
CA LEU A 444 11.25 -18.29 17.40
C LEU A 444 9.94 -19.09 17.51
N ILE A 445 9.42 -19.58 16.39
CA ILE A 445 8.21 -20.41 16.34
C ILE A 445 8.38 -21.64 17.24
N LYS A 446 9.52 -22.32 17.16
CA LYS A 446 9.81 -23.49 18.00
C LYS A 446 9.80 -23.14 19.50
N ARG A 447 10.39 -22.02 19.91
CA ARG A 447 10.37 -21.57 21.31
C ARG A 447 8.96 -21.31 21.84
N TYR A 448 8.05 -20.83 21.00
CA TYR A 448 6.65 -20.64 21.39
C TYR A 448 5.85 -21.94 21.42
N TRP A 449 6.18 -22.89 20.53
CA TRP A 449 5.64 -24.25 20.59
C TRP A 449 6.06 -24.96 21.88
N ASP A 450 7.36 -24.95 22.19
CA ASP A 450 7.92 -25.55 23.41
C ASP A 450 7.41 -24.85 24.68
N GLY A 451 6.96 -23.59 24.56
CA GLY A 451 6.33 -22.82 25.62
C GLY A 451 4.85 -23.15 25.86
N GLU A 452 4.28 -24.10 25.11
CA GLU A 452 2.90 -24.61 25.24
C GLU A 452 1.81 -23.51 25.34
N GLY A 453 2.01 -22.40 24.62
CA GLY A 453 1.07 -21.26 24.63
C GLY A 453 1.06 -20.44 25.93
N ASN A 454 2.07 -20.56 26.77
CA ASN A 454 2.21 -19.87 28.06
C ASN A 454 3.41 -18.90 28.11
N LYS A 455 4.11 -18.67 27.00
CA LYS A 455 5.30 -17.82 26.96
C LYS A 455 4.90 -16.35 26.92
N LEU A 456 5.02 -15.64 28.05
CA LEU A 456 4.62 -14.23 28.16
C LEU A 456 5.49 -13.29 27.32
N PHE A 457 6.80 -13.56 27.24
CA PHE A 457 7.78 -12.67 26.64
C PHE A 457 8.96 -13.44 26.04
N ASP A 458 9.57 -12.88 24.98
CA ASP A 458 10.77 -13.42 24.35
C ASP A 458 11.86 -12.34 24.26
N GLN A 459 12.97 -12.56 24.97
CA GLN A 459 14.06 -11.58 25.07
C GLN A 459 14.81 -11.36 23.76
N GLU A 460 14.96 -12.41 22.94
CA GLU A 460 15.66 -12.29 21.66
C GLU A 460 14.82 -11.48 20.68
N LEU A 461 13.51 -11.72 20.62
CA LEU A 461 12.58 -10.90 19.82
C LEU A 461 12.55 -9.43 20.27
N PHE A 462 12.57 -9.17 21.58
CA PHE A 462 12.67 -7.82 22.12
C PHE A 462 13.97 -7.13 21.70
N THR A 463 15.10 -7.81 21.88
CA THR A 463 16.43 -7.30 21.51
C THR A 463 16.51 -7.04 20.02
N TYR A 464 16.03 -7.98 19.19
CA TYR A 464 15.91 -7.85 17.74
C TYR A 464 15.15 -6.59 17.32
N THR A 465 13.97 -6.37 17.91
CA THR A 465 13.12 -5.21 17.61
C THR A 465 13.81 -3.91 18.01
N VAL A 466 14.27 -3.83 19.25
CA VAL A 466 14.89 -2.62 19.80
C VAL A 466 16.17 -2.27 19.08
N ASP A 467 17.04 -3.23 18.78
CA ASP A 467 18.31 -3.01 18.09
C ASP A 467 18.08 -2.42 16.70
N ASN A 468 17.13 -2.96 15.93
CA ASN A 468 16.80 -2.43 14.60
C ASN A 468 16.25 -0.99 14.70
N LEU A 469 15.36 -0.71 15.66
CA LEU A 469 14.76 0.62 15.81
C LEU A 469 15.74 1.66 16.35
N ALA A 470 16.57 1.27 17.33
CA ALA A 470 17.63 2.11 17.87
C ALA A 470 18.63 2.45 16.76
N GLU A 471 19.05 1.45 15.98
CA GLU A 471 19.97 1.68 14.88
C GLU A 471 19.39 2.63 13.82
N ALA A 472 18.14 2.41 13.42
CA ALA A 472 17.43 3.30 12.50
C ALA A 472 17.47 4.75 13.01
N PHE A 473 17.14 4.94 14.28
CA PHE A 473 17.11 6.25 14.92
C PHE A 473 18.48 6.94 14.87
N SER A 474 19.60 6.31 15.27
CA SER A 474 20.87 7.04 15.12
C SER A 474 21.36 7.15 13.70
N LYS A 475 20.98 6.26 12.77
CA LYS A 475 21.30 6.50 11.35
C LYS A 475 20.70 7.83 10.91
N GLY A 476 19.43 8.07 11.24
CA GLY A 476 18.80 9.37 11.03
C GLY A 476 19.52 10.50 11.77
N TRP A 477 19.78 10.31 13.07
CA TRP A 477 20.43 11.32 13.92
C TRP A 477 21.83 11.73 13.43
N LYS A 478 22.64 10.76 13.01
CA LYS A 478 24.02 10.96 12.52
C LYS A 478 24.04 11.57 11.13
N LYS A 479 23.17 11.13 10.22
CA LYS A 479 23.11 11.64 8.84
C LYS A 479 22.86 13.15 8.79
N SER A 480 22.03 13.68 9.70
CA SER A 480 21.84 15.13 9.82
C SER A 480 23.13 15.89 10.14
N LYS A 481 24.17 15.24 10.68
CA LYS A 481 25.47 15.84 11.00
C LYS A 481 26.45 15.86 9.83
N GLU A 482 26.34 14.93 8.89
CA GLU A 482 27.30 14.77 7.78
C GLU A 482 27.06 15.77 6.62
N ASN A 483 25.85 16.34 6.52
CA ASN A 483 25.43 17.15 5.37
C ASN A 483 25.83 18.64 5.39
N LEU A 484 26.91 19.06 6.09
CA LEU A 484 27.45 20.41 5.93
C LEU A 484 28.96 20.55 6.13
N SER A 485 29.56 21.22 5.14
CA SER A 485 30.93 21.73 5.08
C SER A 485 31.13 22.91 6.06
N TYR A 486 32.35 23.00 6.61
CA TYR A 486 32.89 24.01 7.54
C TYR A 486 32.47 23.94 9.02
N GLY A 487 33.16 23.06 9.76
CA GLY A 487 34.10 23.53 10.78
C GLY A 487 33.59 24.09 12.11
N ILE A 488 32.33 23.87 12.50
CA ILE A 488 31.90 24.20 13.88
C ILE A 488 31.01 23.10 14.48
N GLU A 489 31.57 22.32 15.40
CA GLU A 489 30.85 21.36 16.26
C GLU A 489 30.01 22.14 17.29
N TYR A 490 28.82 22.58 16.91
CA TYR A 490 27.83 23.10 17.86
C TYR A 490 26.95 21.97 18.41
N GLY A 491 27.13 21.65 19.69
CA GLY A 491 26.07 21.50 20.72
C GLY A 491 24.87 20.57 20.52
N ALA A 492 24.79 19.75 19.47
CA ALA A 492 23.57 19.04 19.08
C ALA A 492 23.25 17.74 19.86
N ASP A 493 24.05 17.37 20.85
CA ASP A 493 23.88 16.12 21.60
C ASP A 493 23.43 16.42 23.04
N ASP A 494 22.15 16.73 23.25
CA ASP A 494 21.57 16.68 24.59
C ASP A 494 21.47 15.20 25.02
N PRO A 495 22.33 14.72 25.95
CA PRO A 495 22.35 13.31 26.32
C PRO A 495 21.04 12.87 26.98
N ALA A 496 20.31 13.81 27.59
CA ALA A 496 19.06 13.51 28.27
C ALA A 496 17.93 13.26 27.25
N ALA A 497 17.86 14.05 26.17
CA ALA A 497 16.95 13.82 25.06
C ALA A 497 17.19 12.46 24.40
N LEU A 498 18.46 12.11 24.11
CA LEU A 498 18.83 10.80 23.55
C LEU A 498 18.41 9.64 24.47
N THR A 499 18.59 9.81 25.78
CA THR A 499 18.14 8.82 26.77
C THR A 499 16.61 8.70 26.79
N ALA A 500 15.87 9.79 26.58
CA ALA A 500 14.41 9.76 26.51
C ALA A 500 13.90 8.99 25.27
N TYR A 501 14.53 9.17 24.11
CA TYR A 501 14.24 8.36 22.92
C TYR A 501 14.58 6.88 23.13
N GLU A 502 15.73 6.57 23.73
CA GLU A 502 16.12 5.19 24.08
C GLU A 502 15.04 4.52 24.96
N MET A 503 14.64 5.20 26.04
CA MET A 503 13.57 4.71 26.91
C MET A 503 12.23 4.55 26.17
N ASN A 504 11.91 5.44 25.22
CA ASN A 504 10.70 5.33 24.40
C ASN A 504 10.75 4.09 23.49
N LEU A 505 11.90 3.82 22.87
CA LEU A 505 12.11 2.63 22.05
C LEU A 505 12.04 1.34 22.87
N PHE A 506 12.58 1.33 24.09
CA PHE A 506 12.46 0.17 24.99
C PHE A 506 11.02 -0.10 25.40
N ARG A 507 10.24 0.95 25.70
CA ARG A 507 8.80 0.79 25.96
C ARG A 507 8.07 0.24 24.74
N PHE A 508 8.29 0.83 23.56
CA PHE A 508 7.63 0.40 22.33
C PHE A 508 7.99 -1.05 21.98
N GLY A 509 9.27 -1.38 22.00
CA GLY A 509 9.77 -2.74 21.74
C GLY A 509 9.18 -3.75 22.73
N GLY A 510 9.15 -3.43 24.02
CA GLY A 510 8.59 -4.31 25.04
C GLY A 510 7.09 -4.57 24.84
N VAL A 511 6.32 -3.52 24.53
CA VAL A 511 4.88 -3.66 24.26
C VAL A 511 4.62 -4.42 22.95
N LYS A 512 5.43 -4.18 21.92
CA LYS A 512 5.36 -4.93 20.64
C LYS A 512 5.64 -6.41 20.86
N THR A 513 6.70 -6.74 21.59
CA THR A 513 7.04 -8.14 21.93
C THR A 513 5.91 -8.81 22.69
N LEU A 514 5.32 -8.16 23.70
CA LEU A 514 4.17 -8.71 24.43
C LEU A 514 2.98 -9.00 23.51
N ALA A 515 2.65 -8.07 22.61
CA ALA A 515 1.52 -8.25 21.68
C ALA A 515 1.77 -9.45 20.75
N GLU A 516 2.98 -9.58 20.21
CA GLU A 516 3.36 -10.71 19.37
C GLU A 516 3.34 -12.02 20.16
N SER A 517 3.85 -12.04 21.40
CA SER A 517 3.77 -13.19 22.30
C SER A 517 2.33 -13.63 22.53
N GLN A 518 1.40 -12.69 22.75
CA GLN A 518 -0.03 -12.99 22.91
C GLN A 518 -0.64 -13.59 21.64
N LEU A 519 -0.29 -13.07 20.46
CA LEU A 519 -0.76 -13.60 19.18
C LEU A 519 -0.22 -15.00 18.90
N LEU A 520 1.07 -15.24 19.18
CA LEU A 520 1.69 -16.56 19.01
C LEU A 520 1.11 -17.58 19.99
N ASN A 521 0.90 -17.21 21.26
CA ASN A 521 0.24 -18.07 22.24
C ASN A 521 -1.22 -18.38 21.84
N LYS A 522 -1.94 -17.40 21.28
CA LYS A 522 -3.29 -17.63 20.76
C LYS A 522 -3.25 -18.58 19.56
N ALA A 523 -2.32 -18.36 18.62
CA ALA A 523 -2.15 -19.23 17.47
C ALA A 523 -1.85 -20.67 17.89
N PHE A 524 -1.04 -20.87 18.93
CA PHE A 524 -0.79 -22.19 19.51
C PHE A 524 -2.09 -22.85 20.01
N ARG A 525 -2.89 -22.13 20.81
CA ARG A 525 -4.15 -22.64 21.36
C ARG A 525 -5.19 -22.97 20.28
N ASP A 526 -5.18 -22.23 19.18
CA ASP A 526 -6.09 -22.41 18.06
C ASP A 526 -5.65 -23.53 17.09
N SER A 527 -4.43 -24.06 17.26
CA SER A 527 -3.83 -25.04 16.35
C SER A 527 -3.98 -26.49 16.80
N LYS A 528 -4.19 -27.38 15.83
CA LYS A 528 -4.36 -28.83 16.09
C LYS A 528 -3.06 -29.64 16.02
N SER A 529 -2.02 -29.08 15.41
CA SER A 529 -0.72 -29.73 15.23
C SER A 529 0.38 -28.67 15.10
N PHE A 530 1.64 -29.09 15.23
CA PHE A 530 2.80 -28.21 15.03
C PHE A 530 2.82 -27.61 13.62
N GLN A 531 2.39 -28.36 12.60
CA GLN A 531 2.36 -27.88 11.22
C GLN A 531 1.33 -26.75 11.03
N ASP A 532 0.14 -26.90 11.60
CA ASP A 532 -0.91 -25.85 11.57
C ASP A 532 -0.46 -24.61 12.37
N PHE A 533 0.17 -24.82 13.54
CA PHE A 533 0.76 -23.74 14.33
C PHE A 533 1.86 -23.00 13.56
N SER A 534 2.80 -23.74 12.97
CA SER A 534 3.93 -23.18 12.22
C SER A 534 3.47 -22.31 11.05
N ILE A 535 2.44 -22.74 10.31
CA ILE A 535 1.86 -21.93 9.23
C ILE A 535 1.29 -20.61 9.79
N ARG A 536 0.46 -20.66 10.84
CA ARG A 536 -0.14 -19.46 11.44
C ARG A 536 0.91 -18.53 12.05
N ALA A 537 1.87 -19.10 12.77
CA ALA A 537 2.94 -18.37 13.42
C ALA A 537 3.86 -17.71 12.38
N SER A 538 4.18 -18.38 11.27
CA SER A 538 4.99 -17.80 10.18
C SER A 538 4.34 -16.59 9.52
N LEU A 539 3.00 -16.56 9.43
CA LEU A 539 2.27 -15.38 8.94
C LEU A 539 2.35 -14.23 9.94
N ILE A 540 2.22 -14.51 11.24
CA ILE A 540 2.33 -13.50 12.31
C ILE A 540 3.73 -12.88 12.32
N THR A 541 4.78 -13.72 12.36
CA THR A 541 6.17 -13.26 12.42
C THR A 541 6.58 -12.54 11.15
N LYS A 542 6.16 -12.99 9.96
CA LYS A 542 6.39 -12.25 8.70
C LYS A 542 5.83 -10.83 8.77
N ILE A 543 4.60 -10.67 9.23
CA ILE A 543 3.95 -9.35 9.30
C ILE A 543 4.62 -8.48 10.38
N HIS A 544 4.84 -9.00 11.59
CA HIS A 544 5.36 -8.23 12.72
C HIS A 544 6.84 -7.89 12.59
N ASN A 545 7.65 -8.89 12.22
CA ASN A 545 9.12 -8.82 12.24
C ASN A 545 9.72 -8.38 10.91
N LYS A 546 8.92 -8.31 9.83
CA LYS A 546 9.39 -7.82 8.52
C LYS A 546 8.60 -6.59 8.07
N ASP A 547 7.32 -6.73 7.77
CA ASP A 547 6.54 -5.67 7.12
C ASP A 547 6.31 -4.46 8.04
N TRP A 548 5.82 -4.70 9.25
CA TRP A 548 5.57 -3.67 10.25
C TRP A 548 6.88 -3.11 10.80
N LEU A 549 7.85 -3.97 11.13
CA LEU A 549 9.16 -3.53 11.59
C LEU A 549 9.87 -2.64 10.56
N ARG A 550 9.73 -2.90 9.25
CA ARG A 550 10.26 -2.01 8.21
C ARG A 550 9.63 -0.62 8.23
N THR A 551 8.32 -0.53 8.47
CA THR A 551 7.62 0.77 8.55
C THR A 551 7.99 1.54 9.82
N GLU A 552 8.14 0.83 10.93
CA GLU A 552 8.62 1.38 12.19
C GLU A 552 10.08 1.83 12.09
N TYR A 553 10.93 1.07 11.42
CA TYR A 553 12.32 1.41 11.12
C TYR A 553 12.40 2.74 10.37
N ASN A 554 11.62 2.89 9.29
CA ASN A 554 11.57 4.14 8.52
C ASN A 554 11.13 5.32 9.37
N THR A 555 10.19 5.08 10.29
CA THR A 555 9.69 6.10 11.21
C THR A 555 10.78 6.49 12.21
N ALA A 556 11.45 5.53 12.85
CA ALA A 556 12.56 5.78 13.76
C ALA A 556 13.71 6.55 13.09
N LEU A 557 14.05 6.18 11.85
CA LEU A 557 15.03 6.90 11.04
C LEU A 557 14.61 8.35 10.76
N SER A 558 13.36 8.55 10.31
CA SER A 558 12.83 9.89 10.02
C SER A 558 12.77 10.77 11.27
N VAL A 559 12.38 10.20 12.41
CA VAL A 559 12.37 10.91 13.70
C VAL A 559 13.80 11.27 14.11
N GLY A 560 14.76 10.36 13.98
CA GLY A 560 16.16 10.65 14.27
C GLY A 560 16.70 11.84 13.46
N GLU A 561 16.44 11.86 12.15
CA GLU A 561 16.89 12.93 11.25
C GLU A 561 16.22 14.28 11.53
N THR A 562 14.89 14.28 11.67
CA THR A 562 14.10 15.49 11.90
C THR A 562 14.34 16.09 13.29
N SER A 563 14.50 15.25 14.32
CA SER A 563 14.85 15.69 15.68
C SER A 563 16.26 16.26 15.75
N ALA A 564 17.26 15.62 15.15
CA ALA A 564 18.61 16.18 15.07
C ALA A 564 18.62 17.54 14.36
N THR A 565 17.87 17.65 13.26
CA THR A 565 17.66 18.91 12.56
C THR A 565 16.99 19.95 13.47
N TYR A 566 15.94 19.58 14.20
CA TYR A 566 15.20 20.50 15.08
C TYR A 566 16.12 21.11 16.15
N TYR A 567 16.89 20.28 16.86
CA TYR A 567 17.80 20.76 17.90
C TYR A 567 18.86 21.71 17.34
N ARG A 568 19.42 21.37 16.16
CA ARG A 568 20.36 22.26 15.45
C ARG A 568 19.70 23.59 15.08
N LEU A 569 18.50 23.55 14.51
CA LEU A 569 17.77 24.75 14.10
C LEU A 569 17.40 25.64 15.29
N LYS A 570 17.02 25.06 16.43
CA LYS A 570 16.73 25.81 17.66
C LYS A 570 17.94 26.59 18.19
N GLN A 571 19.15 26.03 18.06
CA GLN A 571 20.39 26.72 18.45
C GLN A 571 20.78 27.85 17.49
N GLN A 572 20.23 27.86 16.28
CA GLN A 572 20.58 28.82 15.22
C GLN A 572 19.46 29.82 14.92
N THR A 573 18.47 29.96 15.80
CA THR A 573 17.30 30.85 15.62
C THR A 573 17.69 32.32 15.44
N GLU A 574 18.82 32.76 16.00
CA GLU A 574 19.34 34.11 15.78
C GLU A 574 19.76 34.35 14.31
N LEU A 575 20.40 33.35 13.69
CA LEU A 575 20.86 33.40 12.30
C LEU A 575 19.73 33.08 11.31
N PHE A 576 18.92 32.06 11.63
CA PHE A 576 17.82 31.55 10.81
C PHE A 576 16.50 31.62 11.58
N PRO A 577 15.89 32.82 11.70
CA PRO A 577 14.67 33.02 12.48
C PRO A 577 13.40 32.51 11.80
N PHE A 578 13.50 32.07 10.53
CA PHE A 578 12.38 31.52 9.79
C PHE A 578 12.68 30.08 9.37
N TRP A 579 11.66 29.24 9.40
CA TRP A 579 11.70 27.84 8.99
C TRP A 579 10.70 27.64 7.85
N GLU A 580 11.13 26.97 6.80
CA GLU A 580 10.30 26.60 5.66
C GLU A 580 10.01 25.10 5.69
N TYR A 581 8.73 24.75 5.57
CA TYR A 581 8.30 23.37 5.41
C TYR A 581 8.49 22.94 3.95
N LYS A 582 9.19 21.82 3.75
CA LYS A 582 9.46 21.26 2.42
C LYS A 582 9.08 19.80 2.35
N THR A 583 8.76 19.36 1.15
CA THR A 583 8.49 17.98 0.78
C THR A 583 9.45 17.55 -0.33
N VAL A 584 9.61 16.25 -0.53
CA VAL A 584 10.49 15.71 -1.60
C VAL A 584 9.84 15.73 -3.00
N ASP A 585 8.73 16.44 -3.15
CA ASP A 585 8.04 16.70 -4.43
C ASP A 585 7.90 15.48 -5.34
N ASP A 586 7.54 14.34 -4.75
CA ASP A 586 7.31 13.09 -5.47
C ASP A 586 5.86 12.63 -5.36
N ASN A 587 5.46 11.70 -6.22
CA ASN A 587 4.08 11.22 -6.26
C ASN A 587 3.65 10.45 -5.00
N LYS A 588 4.58 10.11 -4.08
CA LYS A 588 4.31 9.46 -2.80
C LYS A 588 4.09 10.44 -1.64
N VAL A 589 4.36 11.74 -1.83
CA VAL A 589 3.97 12.77 -0.85
C VAL A 589 2.44 12.86 -0.81
N ARG A 590 1.88 12.75 0.40
CA ARG A 590 0.42 12.86 0.62
C ARG A 590 -0.11 14.22 0.17
N PRO A 591 -1.26 14.30 -0.54
CA PRO A 591 -1.79 15.56 -1.06
C PRO A 591 -1.90 16.66 -0.01
N GLU A 592 -2.35 16.33 1.20
CA GLU A 592 -2.50 17.25 2.32
C GLU A 592 -1.15 17.82 2.82
N HIS A 593 -0.06 17.07 2.69
CA HIS A 593 1.28 17.56 3.03
C HIS A 593 1.87 18.45 1.93
N ARG A 594 1.47 18.27 0.66
CA ARG A 594 1.92 19.13 -0.45
C ARG A 594 1.40 20.56 -0.29
N LEU A 595 0.25 20.73 0.35
CA LEU A 595 -0.31 22.05 0.69
C LEU A 595 0.59 22.83 1.67
N LEU A 596 1.47 22.14 2.40
CA LEU A 596 2.44 22.75 3.30
C LEU A 596 3.78 23.03 2.62
N ASP A 597 4.00 22.59 1.37
CA ASP A 597 5.27 22.84 0.68
C ASP A 597 5.46 24.34 0.43
N GLY A 598 6.58 24.89 0.89
CA GLY A 598 6.87 26.32 0.80
C GLY A 598 6.31 27.15 1.96
N LEU A 599 5.63 26.52 2.92
CA LEU A 599 5.10 27.21 4.10
C LEU A 599 6.25 27.77 4.95
N LEU A 600 6.36 29.10 5.00
CA LEU A 600 7.39 29.82 5.74
C LEU A 600 6.82 30.46 7.01
N LEU A 601 7.32 30.05 8.17
CA LEU A 601 6.89 30.53 9.49
C LEU A 601 8.08 30.93 10.36
N ARG A 602 7.83 31.67 11.45
CA ARG A 602 8.87 31.95 12.45
C ARG A 602 9.26 30.67 13.18
N ALA A 603 10.52 30.55 13.58
CA ALA A 603 11.03 29.38 14.30
C ALA A 603 10.37 29.18 15.68
N GLU A 604 9.84 30.25 16.27
CA GLU A 604 9.13 30.25 17.56
C GLU A 604 7.61 30.04 17.42
N ASP A 605 7.09 29.91 16.19
CA ASP A 605 5.65 29.75 15.97
C ASP A 605 5.14 28.46 16.66
N PRO A 606 4.10 28.53 17.52
CA PRO A 606 3.59 27.37 18.23
C PRO A 606 3.04 26.28 17.31
N ILE A 607 2.71 26.58 16.05
CA ILE A 607 2.20 25.56 15.12
C ILE A 607 3.24 24.49 14.80
N TRP A 608 4.53 24.78 14.94
CA TRP A 608 5.60 23.78 14.82
C TRP A 608 5.45 22.65 15.83
N ARG A 609 4.78 22.88 16.97
CA ARG A 609 4.46 21.80 17.92
C ARG A 609 3.52 20.74 17.36
N LYS A 610 2.83 21.05 16.25
CA LYS A 610 1.84 20.19 15.61
C LYS A 610 2.29 19.66 14.25
N ILE A 611 2.91 20.51 13.44
CA ILE A 611 3.19 20.18 12.03
C ILE A 611 4.65 19.83 11.77
N TYR A 612 5.55 19.90 12.76
CA TYR A 612 6.96 19.59 12.52
C TYR A 612 7.12 18.09 12.15
N PRO A 613 7.66 17.75 10.97
CA PRO A 613 7.75 16.37 10.50
C PRO A 613 8.49 15.42 11.46
N PRO A 614 8.18 14.11 11.46
CA PRO A 614 7.27 13.41 10.54
C PRO A 614 5.79 13.48 10.94
N ASN A 615 4.93 13.82 9.97
CA ASN A 615 3.47 13.97 10.14
C ASN A 615 2.65 12.71 9.86
N GLY A 616 3.31 11.57 9.63
CA GLY A 616 2.65 10.30 9.30
C GLY A 616 3.65 9.17 9.06
N TRP A 617 3.16 7.94 8.92
CA TRP A 617 3.98 6.80 8.52
C TRP A 617 4.67 7.07 7.18
N ASN A 618 5.96 6.75 7.05
CA ASN A 618 6.75 7.03 5.84
C ASN A 618 6.62 8.51 5.37
N CYS A 619 6.59 9.46 6.32
CA CYS A 619 6.55 10.89 5.99
C CYS A 619 7.78 11.29 5.18
N ARG A 620 7.57 12.15 4.17
CA ARG A 620 8.59 12.61 3.22
C ARG A 620 8.82 14.11 3.25
N CYS A 621 8.64 14.67 4.43
CA CYS A 621 8.66 16.11 4.67
C CYS A 621 9.81 16.45 5.61
N TYR A 622 10.39 17.63 5.43
CA TYR A 622 11.53 18.13 6.18
C TYR A 622 11.41 19.65 6.34
N VAL A 623 12.25 20.22 7.19
CA VAL A 623 12.25 21.66 7.49
C VAL A 623 13.61 22.25 7.15
N VAL A 624 13.59 23.38 6.43
CA VAL A 624 14.79 24.10 5.99
C VAL A 624 14.87 25.45 6.70
N PRO A 625 16.03 25.85 7.26
CA PRO A 625 16.23 27.18 7.80
C PRO A 625 16.27 28.25 6.72
N ARG A 626 15.74 29.44 7.00
CA ARG A 626 15.77 30.61 6.12
C ARG A 626 16.28 31.86 6.83
N LEU A 627 17.08 32.64 6.10
CA LEU A 627 17.60 33.94 6.55
C LEU A 627 16.48 35.00 6.53
N LYS A 628 16.69 36.10 7.27
CA LYS A 628 15.77 37.26 7.24
C LYS A 628 15.61 37.85 5.84
N THR A 629 16.67 37.84 5.03
CA THR A 629 16.72 38.40 3.68
C THR A 629 16.04 37.51 2.63
N GLU A 630 15.97 36.20 2.87
CA GLU A 630 15.35 35.22 1.95
C GLU A 630 13.82 35.18 2.05
N LYS A 631 13.23 35.91 3.01
CA LYS A 631 11.79 35.92 3.28
C LYS A 631 10.94 36.26 2.03
N GLY A 632 11.47 37.00 1.05
CA GLY A 632 10.72 37.44 -0.13
C GLY A 632 9.42 38.18 0.24
N SER A 633 8.53 38.36 -0.73
CA SER A 633 7.19 38.95 -0.53
C SER A 633 6.19 37.98 0.11
N ASN A 634 6.63 36.88 0.73
CA ASN A 634 5.74 35.90 1.34
C ASN A 634 5.07 36.48 2.59
N ASP A 635 3.74 36.56 2.54
CA ASP A 635 2.92 37.06 3.63
C ASP A 635 2.84 36.01 4.74
N LEU A 636 3.55 36.26 5.85
CA LEU A 636 3.52 35.39 7.03
C LEU A 636 2.10 35.16 7.54
N SER A 637 1.20 36.13 7.37
CA SER A 637 -0.19 35.99 7.80
C SER A 637 -0.95 34.94 6.97
N GLN A 638 -0.70 34.87 5.65
CA GLN A 638 -1.25 33.84 4.78
C GLN A 638 -0.68 32.47 5.11
N ASN A 639 0.61 32.37 5.40
CA ASN A 639 1.24 31.12 5.82
C ASN A 639 0.65 30.62 7.14
N SER A 640 0.50 31.48 8.14
CA SER A 640 -0.16 31.11 9.40
C SER A 640 -1.60 30.63 9.15
N ALA A 641 -2.37 31.32 8.30
CA ALA A 641 -3.73 30.90 7.95
C ALA A 641 -3.78 29.53 7.24
N THR A 642 -2.85 29.26 6.31
CA THR A 642 -2.73 27.97 5.63
C THR A 642 -2.40 26.85 6.62
N ALA A 643 -1.46 27.10 7.53
CA ALA A 643 -1.07 26.14 8.56
C ALA A 643 -2.24 25.87 9.53
N GLU A 644 -2.97 26.91 9.96
CA GLU A 644 -4.17 26.77 10.78
C GLU A 644 -5.28 25.99 10.07
N ALA A 645 -5.54 26.28 8.79
CA ALA A 645 -6.49 25.55 7.96
C ALA A 645 -6.13 24.06 7.87
N PHE A 646 -4.85 23.74 7.69
CA PHE A 646 -4.36 22.36 7.73
C PHE A 646 -4.63 21.71 9.09
N THR A 647 -4.31 22.37 10.20
CA THR A 647 -4.57 21.79 11.54
C THR A 647 -6.06 21.64 11.88
N ASN A 648 -6.94 22.39 11.22
CA ASN A 648 -8.39 22.30 11.38
C ASN A 648 -9.05 21.27 10.43
N SER A 649 -8.30 20.74 9.46
CA SER A 649 -8.78 19.72 8.52
C SER A 649 -9.17 18.41 9.20
N ASP A 650 -10.07 17.67 8.58
CA ASP A 650 -10.50 16.37 9.10
C ASP A 650 -9.39 15.31 8.97
N GLU A 651 -8.53 15.45 7.96
CA GLU A 651 -7.33 14.64 7.76
C GLU A 651 -6.34 14.80 8.93
N PHE A 652 -6.05 16.05 9.32
CA PHE A 652 -5.18 16.32 10.47
C PHE A 652 -5.78 15.77 11.77
N LYS A 653 -7.07 15.96 12.01
CA LYS A 653 -7.75 15.39 13.20
C LYS A 653 -7.69 13.86 13.24
N LYS A 654 -7.76 13.18 12.08
CA LYS A 654 -7.56 11.72 11.98
C LYS A 654 -6.10 11.32 12.27
N ALA A 655 -5.15 12.10 11.78
CA ALA A 655 -3.74 11.89 12.05
C ALA A 655 -3.43 12.08 13.55
N GLU A 656 -3.97 13.11 14.18
CA GLU A 656 -3.85 13.39 15.62
C GLU A 656 -4.40 12.25 16.47
N LYS A 657 -5.60 11.73 16.14
CA LYS A 657 -6.16 10.54 16.79
C LYS A 657 -5.25 9.31 16.66
N SER A 658 -4.56 9.17 15.54
CA SER A 658 -3.57 8.10 15.29
C SER A 658 -2.20 8.35 15.93
N GLY A 659 -2.06 9.39 16.75
CA GLY A 659 -0.82 9.71 17.46
C GLY A 659 0.21 10.51 16.65
N TRP A 660 -0.23 11.15 15.56
CA TRP A 660 0.54 12.16 14.82
C TRP A 660 0.14 13.58 15.26
N GLY A 661 0.59 14.62 14.56
CA GLY A 661 0.24 16.00 14.93
C GLY A 661 0.98 16.51 16.17
N ILE A 662 2.16 15.96 16.43
CA ILE A 662 3.05 16.35 17.54
C ILE A 662 4.46 16.57 17.01
N ASN A 663 5.20 17.48 17.65
CA ASN A 663 6.62 17.64 17.41
C ASN A 663 7.41 16.63 18.25
N ARG A 664 7.87 15.57 17.59
CA ARG A 664 8.63 14.48 18.23
C ARG A 664 9.97 14.92 18.81
N ALA A 665 10.53 16.01 18.29
CA ALA A 665 11.74 16.63 18.85
C ALA A 665 11.48 17.27 20.22
N GLU A 666 10.29 17.82 20.44
CA GLU A 666 9.91 18.40 21.73
C GLU A 666 9.42 17.34 22.71
N THR A 667 8.64 16.35 22.25
CA THR A 667 8.13 15.29 23.13
C THR A 667 9.20 14.26 23.50
N GLN A 668 10.27 14.14 22.69
CA GLN A 668 11.33 13.15 22.85
C GLN A 668 10.82 11.71 22.72
N GLU A 669 9.84 11.50 21.83
CA GLU A 669 9.18 10.21 21.60
C GLU A 669 9.23 9.79 20.13
N VAL A 670 9.81 8.62 19.87
CA VAL A 670 9.79 8.00 18.52
C VAL A 670 8.41 7.46 18.18
N PHE A 671 7.75 6.80 19.14
CA PHE A 671 6.40 6.28 19.01
C PHE A 671 5.52 6.79 20.15
N THR A 672 4.30 7.21 19.83
CA THR A 672 3.32 7.67 20.82
C THR A 672 2.50 6.50 21.36
N ALA A 673 1.76 6.71 22.46
CA ALA A 673 0.91 5.68 23.06
C ALA A 673 -0.14 5.11 22.08
N ASN A 674 -0.69 5.94 21.18
CA ASN A 674 -1.70 5.52 20.20
C ASN A 674 -1.14 4.65 19.06
N GLN A 675 0.19 4.55 18.95
CA GLN A 675 0.89 3.78 17.91
C GLN A 675 1.34 2.41 18.42
N GLN A 676 0.97 2.05 19.65
CA GLN A 676 1.34 0.78 20.26
C GLN A 676 0.36 -0.34 19.90
N TYR A 677 0.85 -1.58 20.00
CA TYR A 677 0.11 -2.80 19.66
C TYR A 677 -0.91 -3.24 20.70
N ILE A 678 -0.84 -2.69 21.92
CA ILE A 678 -1.78 -2.97 23.00
C ILE A 678 -2.57 -1.69 23.28
N THR A 679 -3.90 -1.78 23.16
CA THR A 679 -4.82 -0.63 23.29
C THR A 679 -4.82 -0.02 24.70
N ASN A 680 -4.55 -0.84 25.72
CA ASN A 680 -4.44 -0.39 27.11
C ASN A 680 -2.98 -0.37 27.58
N ILE A 681 -2.37 0.82 27.55
CA ILE A 681 -0.99 1.03 28.00
C ILE A 681 -0.77 0.64 29.48
N THR A 682 -1.79 0.81 30.33
CA THR A 682 -1.71 0.46 31.75
C THR A 682 -1.62 -1.06 31.92
N GLU A 683 -2.36 -1.80 31.13
CA GLU A 683 -2.29 -3.26 31.09
C GLU A 683 -0.94 -3.74 30.55
N ALA A 684 -0.45 -3.13 29.48
CA ALA A 684 0.88 -3.44 28.94
C ALA A 684 1.98 -3.20 30.01
N ASN A 685 1.95 -2.06 30.71
CA ASN A 685 2.89 -1.77 31.80
C ASN A 685 2.77 -2.77 32.95
N LYS A 686 1.56 -3.27 33.24
CA LYS A 686 1.34 -4.29 34.27
C LYS A 686 2.00 -5.61 33.87
N LEU A 687 1.77 -6.08 32.64
CA LEU A 687 2.39 -7.30 32.10
C LEU A 687 3.91 -7.20 32.06
N LEU A 688 4.47 -6.07 31.61
CA LEU A 688 5.92 -5.83 31.67
C LEU A 688 6.45 -5.85 33.10
N SER A 689 5.64 -5.48 34.10
CA SER A 689 6.03 -5.50 35.52
C SER A 689 5.97 -6.89 36.16
N GLU A 690 5.45 -7.89 35.45
CA GLU A 690 5.42 -9.29 35.87
C GLU A 690 6.69 -10.05 35.46
N LEU A 691 7.42 -9.53 34.46
CA LEU A 691 8.70 -10.07 34.01
C LEU A 691 9.71 -10.13 35.15
N SER A 692 10.40 -11.25 35.23
CA SER A 692 11.30 -11.62 36.31
C SER A 692 12.58 -12.28 35.76
N PRO A 693 13.64 -12.44 36.56
CA PRO A 693 14.84 -13.19 36.23
C PRO A 693 14.62 -14.55 35.53
N ALA A 694 13.54 -15.26 35.88
CA ALA A 694 13.22 -16.57 35.31
C ALA A 694 12.90 -16.50 33.80
N ASP A 695 12.41 -15.35 33.33
CA ASP A 695 11.98 -15.16 31.94
C ASP A 695 13.17 -14.93 30.98
N PHE A 696 14.36 -14.59 31.50
CA PHE A 696 15.51 -14.13 30.72
C PHE A 696 16.69 -15.12 30.65
N LYS A 697 16.56 -16.35 31.16
CA LYS A 697 17.64 -17.37 31.16
C LYS A 697 19.00 -16.82 31.63
N MET A 698 18.99 -16.04 32.72
CA MET A 698 20.18 -15.35 33.22
C MET A 698 21.27 -16.33 33.68
N LYS A 699 22.53 -15.99 33.40
CA LYS A 699 23.70 -16.73 33.88
C LYS A 699 24.07 -16.27 35.29
N GLU A 700 24.64 -17.17 36.09
CA GLU A 700 25.16 -16.81 37.40
C GLU A 700 26.38 -15.90 37.29
N VAL A 701 26.44 -14.87 38.13
CA VAL A 701 27.58 -13.96 38.23
C VAL A 701 28.69 -14.63 39.03
N THR A 702 29.76 -15.01 38.34
CA THR A 702 30.91 -15.73 38.94
C THR A 702 31.99 -14.79 39.48
N ASN A 703 32.21 -13.65 38.84
CA ASN A 703 33.22 -12.68 39.25
C ASN A 703 32.61 -11.59 40.13
N LYS A 704 32.75 -11.73 41.45
CA LYS A 704 32.22 -10.78 42.44
C LYS A 704 33.40 -10.04 43.08
N PRO A 705 33.57 -8.73 42.83
CA PRO A 705 34.63 -7.98 43.48
C PRO A 705 34.37 -7.68 44.95
N VAL A 706 35.42 -7.37 45.69
CA VAL A 706 35.35 -6.75 47.03
C VAL A 706 34.89 -5.29 46.93
N ARG A 707 34.05 -4.83 47.87
CA ARG A 707 33.56 -3.44 47.99
C ARG A 707 34.60 -2.50 48.61
N ASP A 708 34.58 -1.25 48.17
CA ASP A 708 35.39 -0.16 48.73
C ASP A 708 34.55 0.63 49.76
N ILE A 709 34.64 0.25 51.04
CA ILE A 709 33.82 0.84 52.10
C ILE A 709 34.25 2.28 52.40
N PHE A 710 33.39 3.25 52.10
CA PHE A 710 33.60 4.66 52.46
C PHE A 710 33.35 4.92 53.95
N LYS A 711 34.36 5.43 54.66
CA LYS A 711 34.28 5.76 56.10
C LYS A 711 34.28 7.27 56.41
N GLY A 712 34.27 8.13 55.38
CA GLY A 712 34.33 9.58 55.54
C GLY A 712 32.96 10.23 55.78
N ASP A 713 32.96 11.56 55.85
CA ASP A 713 31.73 12.36 55.93
C ASP A 713 31.11 12.56 54.53
N ALA A 714 29.79 12.34 54.43
CA ALA A 714 29.08 12.41 53.16
C ALA A 714 28.91 13.85 52.65
N VAL A 715 28.77 14.83 53.54
CA VAL A 715 28.65 16.25 53.16
C VAL A 715 29.99 16.71 52.57
N ALA A 716 31.10 16.39 53.22
CA ALA A 716 32.44 16.66 52.71
C ALA A 716 32.70 16.00 51.35
N PHE A 717 32.30 14.73 51.17
CA PHE A 717 32.40 14.04 49.87
C PHE A 717 31.64 14.77 48.76
N PHE A 718 30.44 15.24 49.06
CA PHE A 718 29.64 15.99 48.09
C PHE A 718 30.31 17.32 47.74
N ASP A 719 30.71 18.09 48.74
CA ASP A 719 31.27 19.43 48.53
C ASP A 719 32.63 19.40 47.81
N GLU A 720 33.40 18.32 47.95
CA GLU A 720 34.66 18.12 47.21
C GLU A 720 34.42 17.86 45.71
N LYS A 721 33.36 17.10 45.37
CA LYS A 721 33.16 16.56 44.01
C LYS A 721 32.06 17.27 43.21
N ALA A 722 31.16 17.98 43.87
CA ALA A 722 30.05 18.67 43.22
C ALA A 722 30.50 19.97 42.55
N LYS A 723 29.83 20.32 41.46
CA LYS A 723 29.92 21.64 40.82
C LYS A 723 28.52 22.26 40.84
N ASP A 724 28.41 23.53 41.25
CA ASP A 724 27.14 24.25 41.34
C ASP A 724 26.04 23.52 42.14
N ASN A 725 26.41 22.89 43.26
CA ASN A 725 25.52 22.06 44.10
C ASN A 725 24.91 20.83 43.38
N ILE A 726 25.53 20.39 42.29
CA ILE A 726 25.16 19.19 41.54
C ILE A 726 26.35 18.25 41.48
N LEU A 727 26.13 17.00 41.87
CA LEU A 727 27.09 15.92 41.68
C LEU A 727 26.69 15.14 40.41
N THR A 728 27.66 14.91 39.53
CA THR A 728 27.42 14.23 38.24
C THR A 728 28.20 12.94 38.17
N PHE A 729 27.51 11.85 37.85
CA PHE A 729 28.09 10.56 37.53
C PHE A 729 27.92 10.26 36.04
N THR A 730 28.69 9.30 35.53
CA THR A 730 28.50 8.71 34.21
C THR A 730 28.23 7.23 34.36
N ASP A 731 27.39 6.67 33.50
CA ASP A 731 27.19 5.22 33.42
C ASP A 731 27.99 4.56 32.30
N TYR A 732 27.85 3.24 32.17
CA TYR A 732 28.50 2.39 31.18
C TYR A 732 28.26 2.83 29.73
N ASN A 733 27.23 3.66 29.51
CA ASN A 733 26.86 4.20 28.21
C ASN A 733 27.16 5.70 28.10
N ASN A 734 28.01 6.23 29.00
CA ASN A 734 28.40 7.65 29.11
C ASN A 734 27.23 8.62 29.35
N ARG A 735 26.08 8.13 29.85
CA ARG A 735 24.95 9.00 30.22
C ARG A 735 25.28 9.74 31.49
N LYS A 736 25.04 11.05 31.51
CA LYS A 736 25.27 11.89 32.69
C LYS A 736 24.09 11.77 33.65
N LEU A 737 24.36 11.40 34.90
CA LEU A 737 23.39 11.32 35.98
C LEU A 737 23.67 12.41 37.00
N ASN A 738 22.75 13.36 37.12
CA ASN A 738 22.87 14.45 38.07
C ASN A 738 22.12 14.13 39.36
N ILE A 739 22.67 14.55 40.50
CA ILE A 739 21.98 14.56 41.79
C ILE A 739 22.22 15.89 42.51
N ALA A 740 21.14 16.49 42.98
CA ALA A 740 21.19 17.73 43.76
C ALA A 740 21.60 17.43 45.21
N LYS A 741 22.27 18.40 45.87
CA LYS A 741 22.74 18.26 47.26
C LYS A 741 21.65 17.75 48.21
N ARG A 742 20.43 18.29 48.11
CA ARG A 742 19.27 17.88 48.92
C ARG A 742 18.96 16.38 48.77
N ASP A 743 18.87 15.90 47.53
CA ASP A 743 18.52 14.50 47.25
C ASP A 743 19.67 13.57 47.68
N PHE A 744 20.91 13.99 47.47
CA PHE A 744 22.10 13.23 47.90
C PHE A 744 22.15 13.05 49.42
N LEU A 745 21.92 14.12 50.19
CA LEU A 745 21.94 14.07 51.65
C LEU A 745 20.78 13.25 52.21
N ALA A 746 19.58 13.33 51.61
CA ALA A 746 18.43 12.50 51.96
C ALA A 746 18.67 10.99 51.78
N HIS A 747 19.73 10.61 51.07
CA HIS A 747 20.17 9.22 50.88
C HIS A 747 21.45 8.85 51.63
N SER A 748 22.09 9.78 52.34
CA SER A 748 23.37 9.54 53.03
C SER A 748 23.42 9.95 54.51
N THR A 749 22.43 10.68 55.03
CA THR A 749 22.40 11.14 56.44
C THR A 749 21.13 10.76 57.21
N GLU A 750 19.93 11.15 56.74
CA GLU A 750 18.66 11.03 57.49
C GLU A 750 18.11 9.59 57.60
N GLY A 751 18.65 8.78 58.51
CA GLY A 751 18.17 7.41 58.78
C GLY A 751 18.58 6.37 57.73
N LYS A 752 19.44 6.77 56.78
CA LYS A 752 20.00 5.91 55.72
C LYS A 752 21.53 5.94 55.70
N GLU A 753 22.15 6.20 56.85
CA GLU A 753 23.60 6.38 56.95
C GLU A 753 24.41 5.19 56.43
N SER A 754 23.91 3.96 56.55
CA SER A 754 24.59 2.77 55.99
C SER A 754 24.83 2.87 54.48
N ARG A 755 24.07 3.70 53.77
CA ARG A 755 24.24 3.92 52.33
C ARG A 755 25.45 4.77 51.99
N LYS A 756 26.08 5.46 52.95
CA LYS A 756 27.31 6.23 52.72
C LYS A 756 28.48 5.32 52.40
N GLU A 757 28.46 4.07 52.86
CA GLU A 757 29.49 3.07 52.59
C GLU A 757 29.65 2.78 51.10
N PHE A 758 28.58 2.94 50.32
CA PHE A 758 28.57 2.65 48.88
C PHE A 758 29.11 3.79 48.00
N LEU A 759 29.47 4.95 48.56
CA LEU A 759 29.79 6.16 47.79
C LEU A 759 30.98 6.01 46.83
N LEU A 760 32.00 5.23 47.22
CA LEU A 760 33.15 4.94 46.36
C LEU A 760 32.80 3.98 45.22
N ASP A 761 31.89 3.03 45.48
CA ASP A 761 31.44 2.03 44.52
C ASP A 761 30.40 2.56 43.51
N LEU A 762 29.79 3.73 43.74
CA LEU A 762 28.74 4.26 42.84
C LEU A 762 29.22 4.34 41.38
N SER A 763 30.38 4.94 41.15
CA SER A 763 30.95 5.06 39.80
C SER A 763 31.30 3.69 39.20
N ARG A 764 31.74 2.75 40.05
CA ARG A 764 32.09 1.38 39.63
C ARG A 764 30.85 0.61 39.17
N ILE A 765 29.76 0.71 39.91
CA ILE A 765 28.47 0.08 39.58
C ILE A 765 27.90 0.68 38.29
N LEU A 766 27.92 2.01 38.16
CA LEU A 766 27.38 2.69 36.98
C LEU A 766 28.19 2.37 35.71
N ASN A 767 29.53 2.36 35.79
CA ASN A 767 30.40 2.12 34.63
C ASN A 767 30.47 0.64 34.21
N ASN A 768 30.32 -0.30 35.13
CA ASN A 768 30.37 -1.73 34.84
C ASN A 768 29.33 -2.54 35.66
N PRO A 769 28.02 -2.36 35.37
CA PRO A 769 26.96 -3.12 36.02
C PRO A 769 26.94 -4.57 35.51
N ASP A 770 26.52 -5.49 36.39
CA ASP A 770 26.33 -6.90 36.03
C ASP A 770 24.91 -7.15 35.47
N GLU A 771 23.91 -6.40 35.94
CA GLU A 771 22.55 -6.39 35.38
C GLU A 771 22.05 -4.94 35.23
N VAL A 772 21.27 -4.68 34.16
CA VAL A 772 20.55 -3.42 33.98
C VAL A 772 19.09 -3.68 33.65
N TRP A 773 18.22 -3.25 34.55
CA TRP A 773 16.77 -3.38 34.42
C TRP A 773 16.13 -2.05 34.05
N PHE A 774 15.28 -2.05 33.04
CA PHE A 774 14.40 -0.93 32.71
C PHE A 774 13.01 -1.19 33.29
N LYS A 775 12.57 -0.31 34.19
CA LYS A 775 11.38 -0.51 35.02
C LYS A 775 10.67 0.81 35.36
N ALA A 776 9.52 0.67 36.03
CA ALA A 776 8.82 1.78 36.66
C ALA A 776 9.09 1.82 38.18
N GLU A 777 8.70 2.92 38.82
CA GLU A 777 8.79 3.03 40.29
C GLU A 777 7.88 2.03 40.99
N ARG A 778 6.66 1.86 40.47
CA ARG A 778 5.66 0.91 40.96
C ARG A 778 5.09 0.11 39.79
N LYS A 779 4.69 -1.13 40.06
CA LYS A 779 4.10 -2.00 39.04
C LYS A 779 2.86 -1.34 38.42
N GLY A 780 2.73 -1.42 37.09
CA GLY A 780 1.63 -0.81 36.33
C GLY A 780 1.79 0.68 35.99
N GLN A 781 2.87 1.33 36.45
CA GLN A 781 3.21 2.69 36.01
C GLN A 781 4.08 2.67 34.75
N MET A 782 4.23 3.83 34.10
CA MET A 782 5.07 4.02 32.93
C MET A 782 6.55 3.77 33.27
N PHE A 783 7.22 2.99 32.44
CA PHE A 783 8.64 2.66 32.61
C PHE A 783 9.50 3.89 32.26
N ASN A 784 10.27 4.35 33.24
CA ASN A 784 11.09 5.57 33.15
C ASN A 784 12.34 5.51 34.03
N GLN A 785 12.72 4.33 34.53
CA GLN A 785 13.85 4.14 35.43
C GLN A 785 14.80 3.05 34.92
N TYR A 786 16.10 3.30 35.06
CA TYR A 786 17.13 2.28 34.98
C TYR A 786 17.53 1.85 36.39
N MET A 787 17.63 0.56 36.61
CA MET A 787 18.15 -0.04 37.84
C MET A 787 19.39 -0.86 37.48
N TYR A 788 20.54 -0.34 37.90
CA TYR A 788 21.86 -0.95 37.72
C TYR A 788 22.16 -1.81 38.95
N ILE A 789 22.54 -3.06 38.75
CA ILE A 789 22.90 -3.98 39.84
C ILE A 789 24.34 -4.45 39.63
N LYS A 790 25.10 -4.48 40.72
CA LYS A 790 26.41 -5.14 40.78
C LYS A 790 26.46 -6.08 41.98
N TYR A 791 27.00 -7.28 41.76
CA TYR A 791 27.20 -8.29 42.79
C TYR A 791 28.61 -8.18 43.33
N PHE A 792 28.72 -7.91 44.63
CA PHE A 792 29.99 -7.98 45.36
C PHE A 792 30.07 -9.29 46.16
N GLU A 793 31.25 -9.59 46.71
CA GLU A 793 31.50 -10.83 47.47
C GLU A 793 30.54 -10.98 48.66
N ASP A 794 30.22 -9.87 49.32
CA ASP A 794 29.38 -9.83 50.51
C ASP A 794 27.89 -9.65 50.19
N MET A 795 27.56 -8.77 49.23
CA MET A 795 26.16 -8.41 48.93
C MET A 795 25.98 -7.76 47.54
N PRO A 796 24.78 -7.83 46.93
CA PRO A 796 24.45 -7.04 45.76
C PRO A 796 24.05 -5.61 46.11
N VAL A 797 24.48 -4.65 45.30
CA VAL A 797 24.12 -3.22 45.44
C VAL A 797 23.43 -2.73 44.18
N ALA A 798 22.32 -1.99 44.35
CA ALA A 798 21.54 -1.42 43.28
C ALA A 798 21.63 0.11 43.27
N ILE A 799 21.65 0.67 42.06
CA ILE A 799 21.52 2.10 41.79
C ILE A 799 20.32 2.30 40.88
N VAL A 800 19.45 3.25 41.21
CA VAL A 800 18.28 3.63 40.41
C VAL A 800 18.46 5.03 39.86
N ALA A 801 18.34 5.15 38.54
CA ALA A 801 18.28 6.40 37.81
C ALA A 801 16.89 6.60 37.22
N GLU A 802 16.44 7.84 37.13
CA GLU A 802 15.09 8.19 36.67
C GLU A 802 15.14 9.33 35.65
N MET A 803 14.34 9.20 34.59
CA MET A 803 14.03 10.32 33.71
C MET A 803 12.89 11.13 34.30
N SER A 804 13.17 12.39 34.64
CA SER A 804 12.16 13.32 35.14
C SER A 804 11.22 13.79 34.02
N LYS A 805 10.02 14.27 34.38
CA LYS A 805 9.08 14.87 33.42
C LYS A 805 9.62 16.08 32.65
N LYS A 806 10.71 16.69 33.15
CA LYS A 806 11.38 17.83 32.49
C LYS A 806 12.51 17.40 31.56
N GLY A 807 12.63 16.11 31.24
CA GLY A 807 13.67 15.59 30.36
C GLY A 807 15.07 15.58 30.99
N VAL A 808 15.17 15.60 32.33
CA VAL A 808 16.46 15.49 33.04
C VAL A 808 16.63 14.08 33.57
N PHE A 809 17.74 13.42 33.19
CA PHE A 809 18.14 12.13 33.70
C PHE A 809 18.92 12.29 35.02
N LYS A 810 18.37 11.77 36.12
CA LYS A 810 18.91 11.97 37.47
C LYS A 810 19.18 10.66 38.18
N LEU A 811 20.19 10.68 39.05
CA LEU A 811 20.42 9.62 40.03
C LEU A 811 19.36 9.75 41.14
N LYS A 812 18.51 8.74 41.29
CA LYS A 812 17.37 8.76 42.23
C LYS A 812 17.74 8.20 43.59
N THR A 813 18.34 7.01 43.65
CA THR A 813 18.69 6.34 44.92
C THR A 813 19.70 5.22 44.68
N TRP A 814 20.43 4.83 45.72
CA TRP A 814 21.22 3.59 45.79
C TRP A 814 20.93 2.86 47.10
N PHE A 815 21.04 1.52 47.11
CA PHE A 815 20.76 0.68 48.27
C PHE A 815 21.25 -0.77 48.09
N GLU A 816 21.40 -1.48 49.20
CA GLU A 816 21.60 -2.93 49.26
C GLU A 816 20.39 -3.69 48.71
N VAL A 817 20.64 -4.70 47.88
CA VAL A 817 19.60 -5.61 47.38
C VAL A 817 19.35 -6.74 48.37
N ALA A 818 18.61 -6.44 49.45
CA ALA A 818 18.22 -7.44 50.45
C ALA A 818 17.12 -8.40 49.95
N ASN A 819 16.26 -7.93 49.04
CA ASN A 819 15.17 -8.71 48.47
C ASN A 819 15.32 -8.80 46.94
N LEU A 820 15.49 -10.01 46.42
CA LEU A 820 15.63 -10.26 44.98
C LEU A 820 14.34 -9.96 44.18
N ALA A 821 13.19 -9.81 44.83
CA ALA A 821 11.92 -9.43 44.19
C ALA A 821 11.91 -8.01 43.61
N ILE A 822 12.95 -7.21 43.85
CA ILE A 822 13.10 -5.90 43.18
C ILE A 822 13.50 -6.02 41.70
N ARG A 823 14.01 -7.20 41.29
CA ARG A 823 14.41 -7.54 39.91
C ARG A 823 13.16 -7.90 39.12
N TRP A 824 12.62 -6.90 38.43
CA TRP A 824 11.47 -7.05 37.56
C TRP A 824 11.49 -5.96 36.48
N GLY A 825 10.80 -6.21 35.38
CA GLY A 825 10.76 -5.31 34.22
C GLY A 825 11.53 -5.87 33.03
N LEU A 826 11.97 -4.97 32.15
CA LEU A 826 12.72 -5.34 30.94
C LEU A 826 14.21 -5.45 31.29
N LEU A 827 14.82 -6.59 30.97
CA LEU A 827 16.27 -6.77 31.09
C LEU A 827 16.95 -6.17 29.84
N ILE A 828 17.82 -5.18 30.05
CA ILE A 828 18.53 -4.46 28.98
C ILE A 828 19.99 -4.93 28.85
N LYS A 829 20.63 -5.31 29.96
CA LYS A 829 22.00 -5.80 30.00
C LYS A 829 22.17 -6.86 31.07
#